data_AF-A0AAD4Z4L5-F1
#
_entry.id   AF-A0AAD4Z4L5-F1
#
_cell.length_a   1.000
_cell.length_b   1.000
_cell.length_c   1.000
_cell.angle_alpha   90.00
_cell.angle_beta   90.00
_cell.angle_gamma   90.00
#
_symmetry.space_group_name_H-M   'P 1'
#
loop_
_entity.id
_entity.type
_entity.pdbx_description
1 polymer ?
#
loop_
_entity_poly.entity_id
_entity_poly.type
_entity_poly.pdbx_seq_one_letter_code
_entity_poly.pdbx_strand_id
1 'polypeptide(L)'
;MPGISPDIISHRLSVNPAVRPVRQKRRAYDPERYEAMKAEVDRLSSIRFIREVDYPTWLANVVMVRKPRKGWRMCVDYTNLNRACPKDSFPLPRIDQLVDATAGHALLSFMDAYSGYNQIFMHPEDQAHTSFITDRGLYCYKVMPFGLKNAGATYQRLVNHLFAPLIGSTMEVYVDDMLVKSRTADQHIPNLSAMFTILKQYKMRLNPTKCAFGVASGKFLGFMISQRGIEANPEKIQAILDMTIPKTVKDIQSLTGRVAALTRFISKATDRCAPFFKALKGTKRNITWTAECETAFSELKEYMGRAPLLSTPEHGDILVIYLSVSASAVSSVLIRLKDNAEHPVHYVSKALQDAEVRYPDVEKLAFALVVSARRLRPYFQAHTIHVLTNQPLRQVLQKPETSGRLVKWAIELGEFDIHYKPRPAMRGQAVADFLSEFTEPQAPAATQLITEPNPSLSQDQTPTKNTLDLTQPLWTLFVDGSSNAQGCGAGIVLVSPDKVALEYALRFKFQASNNEAEYEALLAGLRLAKEMDARQIQIFSDSQLVVHQVNQEFTAKDASMTAYLQHARHLLATFHAHSIRPVPRSENSHADALARLASALEQGTGRHIHIEFLAQPSTQAPLICTIDHSPTWMDPILQFLQNQTLPADPAEARRVRHRSARYLVINGSLYKRGFSLPYLRCLTLEEGHYVLREIHEGICGNHSGARSLAHKAIRQGYFWPSLHTDAQAFTQKCDKCQRFANIPQLPAEPLTAMVSPWPFAQWGLDLIGPMPEGKGQVKYAVVAVDYFTKWAEAEALATITAARIESFVWQNIVCRFGIPNSIVTDNGRQFDNAKFKQFCSNLKIRLCFASPAHPQSNGQVEAVNKIIKKTLKTKLDKAKGCWPELLPEPSLPRPKKTRRTARSREYQNRAPSRPAAEAPASCSAPAQPRAQPITLAERQGSSKSKSELLPSLAEDTTWLSLHELPKTPRQKPLPNLRSTNCRNLSTPARAHSTKQHPLHPCRSATVQPNLLGQHSTPPAASHSILLNGRVKKNFNTCSNRGTARHCRSCLAELQPFLPAERHTPSSLRTKNCPQPQLQISIRHSSSILASKYRSKPSQDLTLLKPAERH
;
A
#
# COMPACT_ATOMS: atom_id res chain seq x y z
N MET A 1 46.40 21.01 -16.12
CA MET A 1 45.97 21.23 -14.72
C MET A 1 46.26 19.98 -13.91
N PRO A 2 46.63 20.07 -12.62
CA PRO A 2 46.45 18.95 -11.70
C PRO A 2 44.94 18.71 -11.52
N GLY A 3 44.48 17.49 -11.74
CA GLY A 3 43.14 17.06 -11.36
C GLY A 3 43.07 16.68 -9.87
N ILE A 4 41.90 16.21 -9.46
CA ILE A 4 41.71 15.57 -8.15
C ILE A 4 42.38 14.20 -8.17
N SER A 5 42.98 13.76 -7.06
CA SER A 5 43.77 12.51 -7.07
C SER A 5 42.90 11.29 -7.41
N PRO A 6 43.34 10.38 -8.30
CA PRO A 6 42.62 9.14 -8.63
C PRO A 6 42.26 8.27 -7.42
N ASP A 7 43.03 8.39 -6.33
CA ASP A 7 42.86 7.68 -5.07
C ASP A 7 41.61 8.15 -4.30
N ILE A 8 41.19 9.41 -4.50
CA ILE A 8 39.96 9.97 -3.93
C ILE A 8 38.77 9.50 -4.78
N ILE A 9 38.87 9.67 -6.10
CA ILE A 9 37.87 9.14 -7.04
C ILE A 9 38.45 9.00 -8.46
N SER A 10 38.01 7.95 -9.16
CA SER A 10 38.19 7.81 -10.61
C SER A 10 36.89 7.32 -11.25
N HIS A 11 36.60 7.77 -12.47
CA HIS A 11 35.42 7.33 -13.20
C HIS A 11 35.62 5.95 -13.81
N ARG A 12 34.66 5.05 -13.55
CA ARG A 12 34.61 3.68 -14.08
C ARG A 12 33.34 3.50 -14.90
N LEU A 13 33.45 2.94 -16.10
CA LEU A 13 32.34 2.66 -17.01
C LEU A 13 31.63 1.35 -16.66
N SER A 14 32.39 0.36 -16.18
CA SER A 14 31.89 -1.00 -15.88
C SER A 14 31.16 -1.63 -17.07
N VAL A 15 31.75 -1.52 -18.26
CA VAL A 15 31.14 -1.98 -19.53
C VAL A 15 30.77 -3.46 -19.45
N ASN A 16 29.51 -3.82 -19.76
CA ASN A 16 29.05 -5.20 -19.72
C ASN A 16 29.78 -6.05 -20.78
N PRO A 17 30.57 -7.09 -20.42
CA PRO A 17 31.35 -7.89 -21.35
C PRO A 17 30.50 -8.71 -22.33
N ALA A 18 29.21 -8.92 -22.04
CA ALA A 18 28.29 -9.58 -22.98
C ALA A 18 27.85 -8.67 -24.15
N VAL A 19 28.12 -7.36 -24.09
CA VAL A 19 27.71 -6.40 -25.14
C VAL A 19 28.87 -6.19 -26.12
N ARG A 20 28.67 -6.64 -27.37
CA ARG A 20 29.65 -6.50 -28.45
C ARG A 20 30.07 -5.03 -28.65
N PRO A 21 31.38 -4.71 -28.63
CA PRO A 21 31.87 -3.36 -28.91
C PRO A 21 31.44 -2.83 -30.28
N VAL A 22 31.07 -1.54 -30.31
CA VAL A 22 30.61 -0.86 -31.52
C VAL A 22 31.61 0.21 -31.94
N ARG A 23 32.10 0.08 -33.18
CA ARG A 23 32.83 1.14 -33.89
C ARG A 23 31.86 1.87 -34.82
N GLN A 24 31.64 3.17 -34.61
CA GLN A 24 30.79 4.00 -35.47
C GLN A 24 31.51 4.33 -36.79
N LYS A 25 30.77 4.50 -37.89
CA LYS A 25 31.32 5.05 -39.14
C LYS A 25 31.64 6.54 -38.94
N ARG A 26 32.81 7.00 -39.40
CA ARG A 26 33.23 8.41 -39.40
C ARG A 26 32.17 9.30 -40.07
N ARG A 27 31.78 10.39 -39.40
CA ARG A 27 30.97 11.47 -39.97
C ARG A 27 31.85 12.41 -40.80
N ALA A 28 31.28 12.95 -41.87
CA ALA A 28 31.87 14.06 -42.61
C ALA A 28 31.41 15.39 -42.00
N TYR A 29 32.29 16.39 -42.08
CA TYR A 29 32.03 17.76 -41.64
C TYR A 29 32.45 18.75 -42.73
N ASP A 30 31.94 19.97 -42.63
CA ASP A 30 32.41 21.14 -43.36
C ASP A 30 33.78 21.63 -42.84
N PRO A 31 34.53 22.44 -43.61
CA PRO A 31 35.86 22.92 -43.22
C PRO A 31 35.88 23.73 -41.91
N GLU A 32 34.86 24.55 -41.64
CA GLU A 32 34.76 25.36 -40.41
C GLU A 32 34.74 24.45 -39.17
N ARG A 33 33.90 23.39 -39.20
CA ARG A 33 33.83 22.40 -38.13
C ARG A 33 35.08 21.53 -38.03
N TYR A 34 35.78 21.23 -39.12
CA TYR A 34 37.04 20.48 -39.05
C TYR A 34 38.15 21.31 -38.38
N GLU A 35 38.36 22.57 -38.78
CA GLU A 35 39.39 23.41 -38.16
C GLU A 35 39.06 23.68 -36.68
N ALA A 36 37.78 23.90 -36.35
CA ALA A 36 37.33 24.01 -34.95
C ALA A 36 37.46 22.71 -34.14
N MET A 37 37.43 21.53 -34.79
CA MET A 37 37.68 20.24 -34.13
C MET A 37 39.17 20.05 -33.89
N LYS A 38 40.00 20.31 -34.90
CA LYS A 38 41.47 20.27 -34.85
C LYS A 38 42.01 21.15 -33.72
N ALA A 39 41.60 22.42 -33.67
CA ALA A 39 42.00 23.36 -32.61
C ALA A 39 41.64 22.87 -31.18
N GLU A 40 40.46 22.26 -30.99
CA GLU A 40 40.07 21.70 -29.70
C GLU A 40 40.82 20.40 -29.36
N VAL A 41 41.15 19.57 -30.35
CA VAL A 41 41.97 18.35 -30.18
C VAL A 41 43.42 18.70 -29.82
N ASP A 42 44.01 19.70 -30.46
CA ASP A 42 45.35 20.21 -30.13
C ASP A 42 45.36 20.84 -28.72
N ARG A 43 44.30 21.58 -28.37
CA ARG A 43 44.11 22.14 -27.01
C ARG A 43 43.95 21.06 -25.93
N LEU A 44 43.22 19.97 -26.21
CA LEU A 44 43.05 18.84 -25.29
C LEU A 44 44.32 17.97 -25.17
N SER A 45 45.09 17.86 -26.26
CA SER A 45 46.35 17.09 -26.30
C SER A 45 47.48 17.80 -25.55
N SER A 46 47.65 19.10 -25.77
CA SER A 46 48.66 19.93 -25.09
C SER A 46 48.48 19.94 -23.57
N ILE A 47 47.24 20.02 -23.07
CA ILE A 47 46.93 19.89 -21.63
C ILE A 47 46.90 18.43 -21.11
N ARG A 48 47.22 17.45 -21.98
CA ARG A 48 47.28 16.00 -21.71
C ARG A 48 45.96 15.38 -21.21
N PHE A 49 44.82 15.96 -21.55
CA PHE A 49 43.48 15.44 -21.20
C PHE A 49 43.06 14.26 -22.09
N ILE A 50 43.58 14.20 -23.32
CA ILE A 50 43.47 13.05 -24.22
C ILE A 50 44.83 12.41 -24.49
N ARG A 51 44.82 11.25 -25.15
CA ARG A 51 45.97 10.62 -25.80
C ARG A 51 45.52 9.91 -27.07
N GLU A 52 46.46 9.67 -27.96
CA GLU A 52 46.29 8.74 -29.08
C GLU A 52 46.05 7.30 -28.58
N VAL A 53 45.41 6.47 -29.42
CA VAL A 53 45.06 5.09 -29.09
C VAL A 53 44.97 4.19 -30.32
N ASP A 54 45.80 3.17 -30.34
CA ASP A 54 45.81 2.15 -31.40
C ASP A 54 44.68 1.13 -31.24
N TYR A 55 44.15 0.68 -32.38
CA TYR A 55 43.17 -0.41 -32.50
C TYR A 55 41.97 -0.42 -31.51
N PRO A 56 41.36 0.73 -31.11
CA PRO A 56 40.40 0.78 -30.01
C PRO A 56 39.14 -0.08 -30.26
N THR A 57 38.65 -0.76 -29.23
CA THR A 57 37.51 -1.69 -29.33
C THR A 57 36.17 -0.97 -29.52
N TRP A 58 35.91 0.03 -28.69
CA TRP A 58 34.82 0.99 -28.85
C TRP A 58 35.31 2.19 -29.65
N LEU A 59 34.46 2.78 -30.49
CA LEU A 59 34.84 3.97 -31.25
C LEU A 59 33.64 4.85 -31.58
N ALA A 60 33.63 6.07 -31.03
CA ALA A 60 32.56 7.06 -31.16
C ALA A 60 32.88 8.19 -32.17
N ASN A 61 31.87 8.86 -32.70
CA ASN A 61 32.07 10.12 -33.44
C ASN A 61 32.13 11.32 -32.50
N VAL A 62 32.94 12.31 -32.89
CA VAL A 62 32.76 13.69 -32.44
C VAL A 62 31.43 14.25 -32.97
N VAL A 63 30.85 15.21 -32.26
CA VAL A 63 29.70 16.04 -32.67
C VAL A 63 30.00 17.49 -32.34
N MET A 64 30.00 18.36 -33.35
CA MET A 64 30.27 19.80 -33.18
C MET A 64 28.97 20.57 -32.96
N VAL A 65 28.85 21.24 -31.81
CA VAL A 65 27.66 22.02 -31.40
C VAL A 65 28.02 23.50 -31.32
N ARG A 66 27.18 24.39 -31.88
CA ARG A 66 27.42 25.84 -31.87
C ARG A 66 27.12 26.42 -30.47
N LYS A 67 28.01 27.26 -29.93
CA LYS A 67 27.78 27.99 -28.67
C LYS A 67 26.92 29.25 -28.94
N PRO A 68 26.04 29.67 -28.00
CA PRO A 68 25.22 30.88 -28.20
C PRO A 68 26.01 32.18 -28.40
N ARG A 69 27.15 32.33 -27.73
CA ARG A 69 28.02 33.53 -27.80
C ARG A 69 29.25 33.30 -28.72
N LYS A 70 28.99 32.78 -29.93
CA LYS A 70 29.96 32.37 -30.97
C LYS A 70 30.92 31.22 -30.58
N GLY A 71 31.53 30.60 -31.60
CA GLY A 71 32.43 29.45 -31.50
C GLY A 71 31.72 28.08 -31.38
N TRP A 72 32.49 27.01 -31.57
CA TRP A 72 32.01 25.63 -31.45
C TRP A 72 32.33 25.01 -30.08
N ARG A 73 31.62 23.92 -29.74
CA ARG A 73 31.92 22.97 -28.67
C ARG A 73 32.03 21.58 -29.27
N MET A 74 33.11 20.87 -28.97
CA MET A 74 33.27 19.46 -29.27
C MET A 74 32.52 18.63 -28.21
N CYS A 75 31.64 17.74 -28.67
CA CYS A 75 31.00 16.69 -27.88
C CYS A 75 31.36 15.32 -28.50
N VAL A 76 31.15 14.20 -27.79
CA VAL A 76 31.37 12.86 -28.32
C VAL A 76 30.11 12.01 -28.15
N ASP A 77 29.72 11.29 -29.21
CA ASP A 77 28.52 10.48 -29.28
C ASP A 77 28.72 9.09 -28.64
N TYR A 78 28.78 9.08 -27.31
CA TYR A 78 28.89 7.86 -26.51
C TYR A 78 27.59 7.01 -26.46
N THR A 79 26.58 7.25 -27.30
CA THR A 79 25.28 6.54 -27.25
C THR A 79 25.41 5.01 -27.21
N ASN A 80 26.34 4.44 -27.98
CA ASN A 80 26.55 2.98 -27.99
C ASN A 80 27.27 2.47 -26.73
N LEU A 81 28.26 3.22 -26.24
CA LEU A 81 28.98 2.91 -24.99
C LEU A 81 28.04 3.00 -23.78
N ASN A 82 27.22 4.05 -23.72
CA ASN A 82 26.20 4.27 -22.70
C ASN A 82 25.10 3.19 -22.67
N ARG A 83 24.86 2.50 -23.79
CA ARG A 83 23.98 1.31 -23.82
C ARG A 83 24.65 0.07 -23.21
N ALA A 84 25.97 -0.07 -23.36
CA ALA A 84 26.74 -1.18 -22.78
C ALA A 84 27.09 -1.00 -21.29
N CYS A 85 27.17 0.25 -20.81
CA CYS A 85 27.40 0.55 -19.40
C CYS A 85 26.10 0.34 -18.58
N PRO A 86 26.13 -0.34 -17.42
CA PRO A 86 25.01 -0.35 -16.49
C PRO A 86 24.72 1.07 -15.97
N LYS A 87 23.48 1.36 -15.59
CA LYS A 87 23.12 2.66 -14.98
C LYS A 87 23.52 2.66 -13.51
N ASP A 88 24.40 3.58 -13.11
CA ASP A 88 24.62 3.83 -11.68
C ASP A 88 23.32 4.35 -11.07
N SER A 89 22.88 3.72 -9.98
CA SER A 89 21.64 4.04 -9.26
C SER A 89 21.90 4.86 -8.00
N PHE A 90 23.07 5.52 -7.93
CA PHE A 90 23.42 6.47 -6.88
C PHE A 90 22.33 7.57 -6.73
N PRO A 91 21.85 7.83 -5.51
CA PRO A 91 20.79 8.82 -5.29
C PRO A 91 21.31 10.25 -5.50
N LEU A 92 20.69 10.99 -6.42
CA LEU A 92 20.84 12.43 -6.52
C LEU A 92 19.86 13.13 -5.57
N PRO A 93 20.21 14.29 -4.97
CA PRO A 93 19.27 15.08 -4.19
C PRO A 93 18.04 15.51 -4.99
N ARG A 94 16.90 15.76 -4.32
CA ARG A 94 15.73 16.35 -4.97
C ARG A 94 15.92 17.85 -5.14
N ILE A 95 15.81 18.34 -6.38
CA ILE A 95 15.96 19.76 -6.73
C ILE A 95 15.07 20.66 -5.84
N ASP A 96 13.79 20.33 -5.68
CA ASP A 96 12.87 21.10 -4.82
C ASP A 96 13.35 21.21 -3.36
N GLN A 97 13.97 20.18 -2.80
CA GLN A 97 14.46 20.22 -1.42
C GLN A 97 15.70 21.11 -1.29
N LEU A 98 16.60 21.12 -2.28
CA LEU A 98 17.76 22.02 -2.28
C LEU A 98 17.35 23.49 -2.50
N VAL A 99 16.38 23.74 -3.38
CA VAL A 99 15.83 25.07 -3.64
C VAL A 99 15.13 25.60 -2.38
N ASP A 100 14.26 24.80 -1.75
CA ASP A 100 13.57 25.16 -0.51
C ASP A 100 14.54 25.42 0.64
N ALA A 101 15.55 24.56 0.84
CA ALA A 101 16.55 24.72 1.89
C ALA A 101 17.51 25.91 1.67
N THR A 102 17.46 26.57 0.51
CA THR A 102 18.30 27.73 0.15
C THR A 102 17.57 29.06 0.31
N ALA A 103 16.26 29.13 0.10
CA ALA A 103 15.50 30.37 0.24
C ALA A 103 15.54 30.92 1.68
N GLY A 104 15.19 32.19 1.85
CA GLY A 104 15.18 32.84 3.18
C GLY A 104 16.57 33.20 3.75
N HIS A 105 17.65 32.80 3.09
CA HIS A 105 19.03 33.14 3.48
C HIS A 105 19.40 34.54 2.96
N ALA A 106 20.11 35.33 3.78
CA ALA A 106 20.45 36.71 3.46
C ALA A 106 21.55 36.84 2.40
N LEU A 107 22.57 35.97 2.43
CA LEU A 107 23.65 35.93 1.44
C LEU A 107 23.84 34.54 0.84
N LEU A 108 24.07 34.52 -0.48
CA LEU A 108 24.27 33.36 -1.33
C LEU A 108 25.58 33.48 -2.13
N SER A 109 26.25 32.35 -2.35
CA SER A 109 27.50 32.24 -3.10
C SER A 109 27.48 31.06 -4.06
N PHE A 110 27.34 31.35 -5.35
CA PHE A 110 27.25 30.38 -6.44
C PHE A 110 28.63 30.06 -7.02
N MET A 111 28.91 28.78 -7.26
CA MET A 111 30.22 28.30 -7.69
C MET A 111 30.11 27.27 -8.81
N ASP A 112 30.89 27.47 -9.88
CA ASP A 112 31.04 26.55 -11.02
C ASP A 112 32.45 25.98 -11.04
N ALA A 113 32.60 24.67 -11.17
CA ALA A 113 33.90 24.02 -11.28
C ALA A 113 34.51 24.21 -12.67
N TYR A 114 35.76 24.68 -12.75
CA TYR A 114 36.45 24.89 -14.02
C TYR A 114 36.61 23.56 -14.77
N SER A 115 35.83 23.37 -15.84
CA SER A 115 35.70 22.09 -16.54
C SER A 115 35.48 20.90 -15.59
N GLY A 116 34.55 21.04 -14.63
CA GLY A 116 34.25 20.10 -13.53
C GLY A 116 34.57 18.62 -13.82
N TYR A 117 33.85 17.98 -14.74
CA TYR A 117 34.08 16.57 -15.10
C TYR A 117 35.54 16.24 -15.46
N ASN A 118 36.25 17.13 -16.16
CA ASN A 118 37.64 16.92 -16.56
C ASN A 118 38.65 17.07 -15.40
N GLN A 119 38.22 17.42 -14.18
CA GLN A 119 39.07 17.34 -12.98
C GLN A 119 39.09 15.93 -12.37
N ILE A 120 38.16 15.04 -12.77
CA ILE A 120 38.12 13.63 -12.37
C ILE A 120 38.85 12.78 -13.43
N PHE A 121 39.73 11.87 -13.00
CA PHE A 121 40.42 10.96 -13.92
C PHE A 121 39.55 9.77 -14.34
N MET A 122 39.72 9.29 -15.57
CA MET A 122 39.21 8.00 -16.04
C MET A 122 40.09 6.87 -15.46
N HIS A 123 39.46 5.79 -15.00
CA HIS A 123 40.18 4.58 -14.60
C HIS A 123 41.04 4.06 -15.77
N PRO A 124 42.32 3.67 -15.57
CA PRO A 124 43.26 3.41 -16.67
C PRO A 124 42.76 2.43 -17.73
N GLU A 125 42.07 1.37 -17.31
CA GLU A 125 41.48 0.34 -18.17
C GLU A 125 40.34 0.88 -19.03
N ASP A 126 39.47 1.70 -18.45
CA ASP A 126 38.29 2.29 -19.12
C ASP A 126 38.66 3.43 -20.09
N GLN A 127 39.87 3.99 -20.02
CA GLN A 127 40.30 5.08 -20.91
C GLN A 127 40.10 4.71 -22.39
N ALA A 128 40.56 3.53 -22.80
CA ALA A 128 40.49 3.07 -24.20
C ALA A 128 39.04 2.82 -24.69
N HIS A 129 38.06 2.71 -23.78
CA HIS A 129 36.65 2.61 -24.15
C HIS A 129 36.03 3.98 -24.49
N THR A 130 36.64 5.09 -24.04
CA THR A 130 36.20 6.46 -24.38
C THR A 130 36.66 6.96 -25.76
N SER A 131 37.19 6.07 -26.61
CA SER A 131 37.85 6.41 -27.87
C SER A 131 36.91 7.05 -28.91
N PHE A 132 37.42 8.06 -29.62
CA PHE A 132 36.69 8.83 -30.62
C PHE A 132 37.51 9.06 -31.91
N ILE A 133 36.79 9.23 -33.02
CA ILE A 133 37.34 9.50 -34.36
C ILE A 133 37.50 11.00 -34.56
N THR A 134 38.68 11.42 -35.05
CA THR A 134 38.89 12.73 -35.67
C THR A 134 39.27 12.55 -37.15
N ASP A 135 39.58 13.65 -37.82
CA ASP A 135 40.19 13.66 -39.14
C ASP A 135 41.67 13.24 -39.11
N ARG A 136 42.40 13.63 -38.05
CA ARG A 136 43.85 13.42 -37.87
C ARG A 136 44.24 12.10 -37.22
N GLY A 137 43.36 11.43 -36.47
CA GLY A 137 43.71 10.20 -35.75
C GLY A 137 42.61 9.66 -34.84
N LEU A 138 42.96 8.70 -33.97
CA LEU A 138 42.07 8.12 -32.98
C LEU A 138 42.54 8.48 -31.58
N TYR A 139 41.66 9.08 -30.78
CA TYR A 139 42.00 9.65 -29.48
C TYR A 139 41.08 9.11 -28.39
N CYS A 140 41.57 8.99 -27.15
CA CYS A 140 40.77 8.65 -25.98
C CYS A 140 41.07 9.58 -24.79
N TYR A 141 40.14 9.66 -23.85
CA TYR A 141 40.22 10.56 -22.70
C TYR A 141 40.91 9.91 -21.49
N LYS A 142 41.82 10.67 -20.86
CA LYS A 142 42.42 10.37 -19.56
C LYS A 142 41.62 10.92 -18.39
N VAL A 143 40.79 11.94 -18.64
CA VAL A 143 39.91 12.61 -17.67
C VAL A 143 38.46 12.48 -18.09
N MET A 144 37.52 12.39 -17.16
CA MET A 144 36.13 12.03 -17.44
C MET A 144 35.49 13.01 -18.46
N PRO A 145 35.12 12.54 -19.67
CA PRO A 145 34.52 13.40 -20.69
C PRO A 145 33.02 13.62 -20.46
N PHE A 146 32.51 14.70 -21.03
CA PHE A 146 31.08 14.95 -21.10
C PHE A 146 30.36 13.90 -21.97
N GLY A 147 29.11 13.58 -21.62
CA GLY A 147 28.26 12.66 -22.37
C GLY A 147 28.31 11.20 -21.90
N LEU A 148 29.10 10.86 -20.87
CA LEU A 148 29.07 9.54 -20.24
C LEU A 148 27.90 9.40 -19.25
N LYS A 149 27.17 8.29 -19.36
CA LYS A 149 25.92 7.99 -18.62
C LYS A 149 26.00 8.13 -17.10
N ASN A 150 27.14 7.74 -16.51
CA ASN A 150 27.33 7.70 -15.06
C ASN A 150 28.21 8.87 -14.53
N ALA A 151 28.54 9.85 -15.37
CA ALA A 151 29.43 10.97 -15.00
C ALA A 151 28.86 11.81 -13.85
N GLY A 152 27.59 12.22 -13.93
CA GLY A 152 26.93 13.01 -12.88
C GLY A 152 26.83 12.27 -11.54
N ALA A 153 26.62 10.95 -11.56
CA ALA A 153 26.64 10.13 -10.35
C ALA A 153 28.05 10.04 -9.71
N THR A 154 29.09 9.94 -10.55
CA THR A 154 30.49 9.98 -10.09
C THR A 154 30.84 11.35 -9.49
N TYR A 155 30.37 12.43 -10.12
CA TYR A 155 30.59 13.78 -9.63
C TYR A 155 29.82 14.07 -8.34
N GLN A 156 28.57 13.60 -8.19
CA GLN A 156 27.83 13.72 -6.93
C GLN A 156 28.53 12.93 -5.80
N ARG A 157 29.06 11.73 -6.07
CA ARG A 157 29.87 10.97 -5.09
C ARG A 157 31.10 11.78 -4.63
N LEU A 158 31.79 12.45 -5.55
CA LEU A 158 32.91 13.33 -5.23
C LEU A 158 32.48 14.46 -4.30
N VAL A 159 31.54 15.32 -4.70
CA VAL A 159 31.17 16.50 -3.91
C VAL A 159 30.55 16.13 -2.56
N ASN A 160 29.81 15.02 -2.48
CA ASN A 160 29.31 14.47 -1.21
C ASN A 160 30.46 14.02 -0.29
N HIS A 161 31.58 13.53 -0.82
CA HIS A 161 32.77 13.19 -0.04
C HIS A 161 33.56 14.44 0.36
N LEU A 162 33.77 15.39 -0.56
CA LEU A 162 34.51 16.64 -0.30
C LEU A 162 33.83 17.50 0.77
N PHE A 163 32.52 17.75 0.59
CA PHE A 163 31.76 18.71 1.38
C PHE A 163 30.83 18.06 2.41
N ALA A 164 31.10 16.80 2.78
CA ALA A 164 30.37 16.05 3.81
C ALA A 164 30.03 16.85 5.10
N PRO A 165 30.92 17.71 5.67
CA PRO A 165 30.59 18.50 6.87
C PRO A 165 29.77 19.78 6.60
N LEU A 166 29.62 20.21 5.33
CA LEU A 166 28.97 21.48 4.96
C LEU A 166 27.62 21.31 4.25
N ILE A 167 27.38 20.14 3.63
CA ILE A 167 26.16 19.87 2.86
C ILE A 167 24.92 19.85 3.79
N GLY A 168 23.85 20.53 3.37
CA GLY A 168 22.59 20.69 4.09
C GLY A 168 22.60 21.81 5.15
N SER A 169 23.76 22.08 5.76
CA SER A 169 23.92 23.14 6.77
C SER A 169 24.24 24.49 6.13
N THR A 170 25.46 24.67 5.64
CA THR A 170 25.96 25.94 5.06
C THR A 170 26.11 25.88 3.54
N MET A 171 25.98 24.70 2.94
CA MET A 171 26.21 24.45 1.52
C MET A 171 25.13 23.51 0.94
N GLU A 172 24.76 23.73 -0.31
CA GLU A 172 23.93 22.80 -1.11
C GLU A 172 24.65 22.49 -2.42
N VAL A 173 24.58 21.24 -2.88
CA VAL A 173 25.29 20.80 -4.10
C VAL A 173 24.48 19.80 -4.91
N TYR A 174 24.33 20.08 -6.20
CA TYR A 174 23.73 19.18 -7.19
C TYR A 174 24.64 19.07 -8.42
N VAL A 175 25.35 17.96 -8.52
CA VAL A 175 26.39 17.72 -9.53
C VAL A 175 27.37 18.92 -9.57
N ASP A 176 27.48 19.65 -10.68
CA ASP A 176 28.40 20.79 -10.83
C ASP A 176 27.91 22.09 -10.16
N ASP A 177 26.60 22.22 -9.89
CA ASP A 177 25.99 23.40 -9.29
C ASP A 177 26.22 23.39 -7.76
N MET A 178 27.18 24.20 -7.29
CA MET A 178 27.55 24.33 -5.87
C MET A 178 27.13 25.71 -5.32
N LEU A 179 26.59 25.73 -4.11
CA LEU A 179 26.06 26.93 -3.46
C LEU A 179 26.37 26.97 -1.97
N VAL A 180 27.01 28.04 -1.48
CA VAL A 180 27.09 28.38 -0.04
C VAL A 180 25.99 29.38 0.30
N LYS A 181 25.25 29.10 1.38
CA LYS A 181 24.11 29.90 1.88
C LYS A 181 24.39 30.35 3.32
N SER A 182 23.89 31.51 3.74
CA SER A 182 24.10 32.00 5.11
C SER A 182 22.91 32.83 5.61
N ARG A 183 22.47 32.58 6.84
CA ARG A 183 21.25 33.18 7.41
C ARG A 183 21.44 34.67 7.70
N THR A 184 22.57 35.04 8.28
CA THR A 184 23.02 36.44 8.40
C THR A 184 24.22 36.70 7.49
N ALA A 185 24.53 37.98 7.26
CA ALA A 185 25.67 38.38 6.44
C ALA A 185 27.02 37.99 7.08
N ASP A 186 27.14 38.16 8.39
CA ASP A 186 28.39 37.99 9.16
C ASP A 186 28.90 36.54 9.12
N GLN A 187 27.97 35.58 9.08
CA GLN A 187 28.28 34.15 8.96
C GLN A 187 28.85 33.77 7.59
N HIS A 188 28.67 34.60 6.55
CA HIS A 188 28.98 34.23 5.18
C HIS A 188 30.49 34.11 4.91
N ILE A 189 31.30 34.99 5.49
CA ILE A 189 32.77 34.95 5.35
C ILE A 189 33.37 33.69 6.04
N PRO A 190 33.02 33.34 7.30
CA PRO A 190 33.37 32.04 7.89
C PRO A 190 32.95 30.84 7.04
N ASN A 191 31.72 30.80 6.54
CA ASN A 191 31.19 29.69 5.74
C ASN A 191 31.94 29.52 4.41
N LEU A 192 32.28 30.63 3.74
CA LEU A 192 33.15 30.62 2.57
C LEU A 192 34.58 30.16 2.91
N SER A 193 35.14 30.59 4.04
CA SER A 193 36.49 30.19 4.47
C SER A 193 36.60 28.67 4.68
N ALA A 194 35.61 28.06 5.32
CA ALA A 194 35.53 26.61 5.49
C ALA A 194 35.47 25.86 4.15
N MET A 195 34.60 26.32 3.24
CA MET A 195 34.45 25.76 1.89
C MET A 195 35.74 25.90 1.05
N PHE A 196 36.38 27.07 1.08
CA PHE A 196 37.66 27.30 0.38
C PHE A 196 38.81 26.48 0.95
N THR A 197 38.78 26.15 2.25
CA THR A 197 39.78 25.27 2.88
C THR A 197 39.69 23.86 2.32
N ILE A 198 38.48 23.32 2.18
CA ILE A 198 38.22 22.02 1.52
C ILE A 198 38.69 22.05 0.05
N LEU A 199 38.33 23.09 -0.72
CA LEU A 199 38.79 23.23 -2.11
C LEU A 199 40.32 23.25 -2.24
N LYS A 200 41.02 23.95 -1.33
CA LYS A 200 42.49 23.99 -1.28
C LYS A 200 43.07 22.62 -0.96
N GLN A 201 42.55 21.93 0.06
CA GLN A 201 42.99 20.60 0.49
C GLN A 201 42.93 19.58 -0.67
N TYR A 202 41.79 19.50 -1.36
CA TYR A 202 41.56 18.56 -2.44
C TYR A 202 41.94 19.09 -3.84
N LYS A 203 42.53 20.29 -3.91
CA LYS A 203 43.07 20.96 -5.11
C LYS A 203 42.06 21.25 -6.24
N MET A 204 40.76 21.08 -5.97
CA MET A 204 39.65 21.33 -6.89
C MET A 204 39.60 22.81 -7.30
N ARG A 205 39.30 23.08 -8.58
CA ARG A 205 39.37 24.42 -9.17
C ARG A 205 38.00 24.96 -9.58
N LEU A 206 37.68 26.16 -9.13
CA LEU A 206 36.50 26.91 -9.57
C LEU A 206 36.81 27.78 -10.81
N ASN A 207 35.78 28.17 -11.55
CA ASN A 207 35.88 29.13 -12.64
C ASN A 207 35.50 30.55 -12.18
N PRO A 208 36.45 31.49 -12.03
CA PRO A 208 36.16 32.82 -11.50
C PRO A 208 35.17 33.61 -12.37
N THR A 209 35.11 33.39 -13.69
CA THR A 209 34.19 34.13 -14.59
C THR A 209 32.73 33.66 -14.52
N LYS A 210 32.40 32.74 -13.62
CA LYS A 210 31.06 32.17 -13.42
C LYS A 210 30.65 32.10 -11.94
N CYS A 211 31.59 32.19 -11.01
CA CYS A 211 31.26 32.22 -9.59
C CYS A 211 30.74 33.62 -9.23
N ALA A 212 29.78 33.68 -8.33
CA ALA A 212 29.25 34.93 -7.77
C ALA A 212 29.21 34.79 -6.26
N PHE A 213 29.78 35.73 -5.51
CA PHE A 213 29.93 35.63 -4.06
C PHE A 213 29.21 36.76 -3.34
N GLY A 214 28.57 36.44 -2.19
CA GLY A 214 27.93 37.45 -1.34
C GLY A 214 26.74 38.18 -1.98
N VAL A 215 25.94 37.49 -2.80
CA VAL A 215 24.77 38.08 -3.45
C VAL A 215 23.47 37.80 -2.67
N ALA A 216 22.57 38.78 -2.61
CA ALA A 216 21.26 38.64 -1.92
C ALA A 216 20.23 37.82 -2.71
N SER A 217 20.46 37.60 -4.01
CA SER A 217 19.68 36.71 -4.85
C SER A 217 20.53 36.13 -5.99
N GLY A 218 20.08 35.01 -6.57
CA GLY A 218 20.74 34.42 -7.73
C GLY A 218 20.10 33.16 -8.26
N LYS A 219 20.68 32.61 -9.32
CA LYS A 219 20.12 31.53 -10.14
C LYS A 219 20.62 30.16 -9.68
N PHE A 220 19.72 29.30 -9.23
CA PHE A 220 20.03 27.93 -8.80
C PHE A 220 19.09 26.92 -9.45
N LEU A 221 19.61 25.87 -10.08
CA LEU A 221 18.84 24.75 -10.65
C LEU A 221 17.68 25.17 -11.58
N GLY A 222 17.79 26.35 -12.20
CA GLY A 222 16.78 26.91 -13.10
C GLY A 222 15.65 27.71 -12.41
N PHE A 223 15.81 28.06 -11.14
CA PHE A 223 15.00 28.99 -10.35
C PHE A 223 15.83 30.22 -9.99
N MET A 224 15.16 31.32 -9.62
CA MET A 224 15.80 32.43 -8.90
C MET A 224 15.48 32.27 -7.41
N ILE A 225 16.48 32.45 -6.55
CA ILE A 225 16.32 32.33 -5.10
C ILE A 225 16.80 33.63 -4.45
N SER A 226 16.05 34.10 -3.46
CA SER A 226 16.38 35.28 -2.66
C SER A 226 16.01 35.08 -1.19
N GLN A 227 16.38 36.04 -0.34
CA GLN A 227 15.88 36.11 1.03
C GLN A 227 14.34 36.20 1.11
N ARG A 228 13.66 36.71 0.07
CA ARG A 228 12.20 36.84 0.03
C ARG A 228 11.47 35.52 -0.27
N GLY A 229 12.15 34.57 -0.91
CA GLY A 229 11.55 33.31 -1.36
C GLY A 229 12.14 32.81 -2.69
N ILE A 230 11.33 32.02 -3.40
CA ILE A 230 11.67 31.38 -4.67
C ILE A 230 10.89 32.09 -5.79
N GLU A 231 11.61 32.55 -6.81
CA GLU A 231 11.09 33.25 -7.97
C GLU A 231 11.32 32.40 -9.24
N ALA A 232 10.44 32.51 -10.22
CA ALA A 232 10.62 31.86 -11.52
C ALA A 232 11.76 32.54 -12.30
N ASN A 233 12.61 31.76 -12.99
CA ASN A 233 13.75 32.33 -13.74
C ASN A 233 13.24 33.28 -14.85
N PRO A 234 13.62 34.59 -14.84
CA PRO A 234 13.23 35.55 -15.87
C PRO A 234 13.54 35.10 -17.29
N GLU A 235 14.66 34.39 -17.53
CA GLU A 235 14.98 33.85 -18.87
C GLU A 235 13.92 32.85 -19.37
N LYS A 236 13.32 32.05 -18.47
CA LYS A 236 12.27 31.09 -18.81
C LYS A 236 10.94 31.80 -19.07
N ILE A 237 10.63 32.83 -18.30
CA ILE A 237 9.44 33.68 -18.48
C ILE A 237 9.54 34.42 -19.82
N GLN A 238 10.65 35.11 -20.06
CA GLN A 238 10.88 35.87 -21.30
C GLN A 238 10.82 34.95 -22.52
N ALA A 239 11.37 33.73 -22.43
CA ALA A 239 11.24 32.73 -23.49
C ALA A 239 9.80 32.23 -23.75
N ILE A 240 8.81 32.56 -22.91
CA ILE A 240 7.37 32.36 -23.20
C ILE A 240 6.75 33.66 -23.72
N LEU A 241 7.10 34.82 -23.14
CA LEU A 241 6.62 36.14 -23.59
C LEU A 241 7.03 36.44 -25.05
N ASP A 242 8.30 36.23 -25.39
CA ASP A 242 8.87 36.41 -26.73
C ASP A 242 8.37 35.37 -27.76
N MET A 243 7.70 34.31 -27.30
CA MET A 243 7.31 33.21 -28.17
C MET A 243 6.17 33.66 -29.12
N THR A 244 6.44 33.60 -30.42
CA THR A 244 5.41 33.78 -31.46
C THR A 244 4.35 32.68 -31.38
N ILE A 245 3.13 32.98 -31.84
CA ILE A 245 2.00 32.04 -31.93
C ILE A 245 2.48 30.69 -32.49
N PRO A 246 2.30 29.56 -31.77
CA PRO A 246 2.73 28.23 -32.23
C PRO A 246 2.05 27.78 -33.53
N LYS A 247 2.83 27.53 -34.60
CA LYS A 247 2.29 27.12 -35.91
C LYS A 247 2.48 25.64 -36.23
N THR A 248 3.38 24.95 -35.52
CA THR A 248 3.71 23.53 -35.78
C THR A 248 3.62 22.66 -34.53
N VAL A 249 3.57 21.33 -34.73
CA VAL A 249 3.63 20.33 -33.65
C VAL A 249 4.82 20.58 -32.71
N LYS A 250 5.98 20.94 -33.28
CA LYS A 250 7.23 21.17 -32.54
C LYS A 250 7.17 22.47 -31.71
N ASP A 251 6.43 23.48 -32.17
CA ASP A 251 6.23 24.72 -31.41
C ASP A 251 5.31 24.47 -30.19
N ILE A 252 4.22 23.73 -30.36
CA ILE A 252 3.32 23.39 -29.24
C ILE A 252 4.02 22.45 -28.24
N GLN A 253 4.86 21.52 -28.72
CA GLN A 253 5.74 20.72 -27.86
C GLN A 253 6.81 21.56 -27.14
N SER A 254 7.36 22.59 -27.79
CA SER A 254 8.27 23.56 -27.18
C SER A 254 7.56 24.39 -26.10
N LEU A 255 6.35 24.90 -26.37
CA LEU A 255 5.55 25.67 -25.41
C LEU A 255 5.21 24.83 -24.18
N THR A 256 4.61 23.64 -24.38
CA THR A 256 4.26 22.74 -23.27
C THR A 256 5.50 22.28 -22.49
N GLY A 257 6.66 22.11 -23.13
CA GLY A 257 7.94 21.87 -22.46
C GLY A 257 8.45 23.05 -21.62
N ARG A 258 8.32 24.30 -22.10
CA ARG A 258 8.66 25.53 -21.35
C ARG A 258 7.75 25.68 -20.12
N VAL A 259 6.44 25.48 -20.30
CA VAL A 259 5.44 25.54 -19.22
C VAL A 259 5.67 24.45 -18.18
N ALA A 260 5.99 23.21 -18.60
CA ALA A 260 6.30 22.10 -17.68
C ALA A 260 7.39 22.48 -16.65
N ALA A 261 8.44 23.16 -17.12
CA ALA A 261 9.57 23.64 -16.32
C ALA A 261 9.26 24.86 -15.41
N LEU A 262 8.01 25.33 -15.40
CA LEU A 262 7.46 26.40 -14.55
C LEU A 262 6.21 25.97 -13.76
N THR A 263 5.70 24.74 -13.92
CA THR A 263 4.43 24.28 -13.31
C THR A 263 4.29 24.48 -11.79
N ARG A 264 5.40 24.57 -11.04
CA ARG A 264 5.40 24.88 -9.60
C ARG A 264 4.79 26.25 -9.27
N PHE A 265 4.84 27.20 -10.20
CA PHE A 265 4.35 28.59 -10.08
C PHE A 265 2.97 28.83 -10.70
N ILE A 266 2.35 27.84 -11.34
CA ILE A 266 1.22 28.08 -12.26
C ILE A 266 -0.10 27.57 -11.66
N SER A 267 -0.97 28.52 -11.30
CA SER A 267 -2.40 28.26 -11.04
C SER A 267 -3.01 27.50 -12.21
N LYS A 268 -3.67 26.37 -11.93
CA LYS A 268 -4.38 25.53 -12.91
C LYS A 268 -3.56 25.16 -14.16
N ALA A 269 -2.27 24.84 -13.98
CA ALA A 269 -1.35 24.59 -15.09
C ALA A 269 -1.84 23.56 -16.14
N THR A 270 -2.67 22.59 -15.74
CA THR A 270 -3.29 21.65 -16.69
C THR A 270 -4.40 22.32 -17.49
N ASP A 271 -5.34 22.98 -16.83
CA ASP A 271 -6.53 23.59 -17.45
C ASP A 271 -6.12 24.68 -18.45
N ARG A 272 -5.21 25.58 -18.04
CA ARG A 272 -4.60 26.61 -18.92
C ARG A 272 -3.83 26.02 -20.11
N CYS A 273 -3.47 24.74 -20.07
CA CYS A 273 -2.84 24.02 -21.19
C CYS A 273 -3.78 23.05 -21.92
N ALA A 274 -5.04 22.90 -21.50
CA ALA A 274 -5.98 21.96 -22.10
C ALA A 274 -6.23 22.22 -23.60
N PRO A 275 -6.34 23.47 -24.09
CA PRO A 275 -6.41 23.76 -25.53
C PRO A 275 -5.17 23.28 -26.30
N PHE A 276 -3.96 23.45 -25.74
CA PHE A 276 -2.72 22.99 -26.38
C PHE A 276 -2.66 21.45 -26.45
N PHE A 277 -3.14 20.76 -25.41
CA PHE A 277 -3.24 19.29 -25.43
C PHE A 277 -4.34 18.79 -26.37
N LYS A 278 -5.44 19.53 -26.55
CA LYS A 278 -6.49 19.29 -27.54
C LYS A 278 -5.93 19.41 -28.96
N ALA A 279 -5.17 20.47 -29.25
CA ALA A 279 -4.48 20.67 -30.53
C ALA A 279 -3.44 19.56 -30.82
N LEU A 280 -2.68 19.11 -29.82
CA LEU A 280 -1.71 18.00 -29.96
C LEU A 280 -2.36 16.62 -30.16
N LYS A 281 -3.63 16.43 -29.78
CA LYS A 281 -4.39 15.19 -30.03
C LYS A 281 -4.98 15.12 -31.46
N GLY A 282 -4.93 16.22 -32.22
CA GLY A 282 -5.42 16.27 -33.60
C GLY A 282 -4.68 15.33 -34.56
N THR A 283 -5.35 14.93 -35.63
CA THR A 283 -4.79 14.04 -36.66
C THR A 283 -3.51 14.65 -37.25
N LYS A 284 -2.40 13.89 -37.22
CA LYS A 284 -0.99 14.32 -37.46
C LYS A 284 -0.65 15.11 -38.74
N ARG A 285 -1.61 15.46 -39.59
CA ARG A 285 -1.40 16.23 -40.84
C ARG A 285 -1.86 17.69 -40.75
N ASN A 286 -2.95 17.99 -40.04
CA ASN A 286 -3.47 19.35 -39.89
C ASN A 286 -3.64 19.68 -38.40
N ILE A 287 -2.83 20.60 -37.87
CA ILE A 287 -3.15 21.30 -36.62
C ILE A 287 -4.01 22.51 -36.99
N THR A 288 -5.21 22.60 -36.41
CA THR A 288 -5.95 23.85 -36.29
C THR A 288 -5.62 24.49 -34.95
N TRP A 289 -4.88 25.59 -34.97
CA TRP A 289 -4.74 26.46 -33.80
C TRP A 289 -6.05 27.24 -33.65
N THR A 290 -6.82 26.94 -32.59
CA THR A 290 -8.16 27.49 -32.38
C THR A 290 -8.11 28.83 -31.64
N ALA A 291 -9.20 29.61 -31.69
CA ALA A 291 -9.35 30.81 -30.85
C ALA A 291 -9.21 30.49 -29.34
N GLU A 292 -9.65 29.30 -28.90
CA GLU A 292 -9.41 28.77 -27.55
C GLU A 292 -7.91 28.70 -27.21
N CYS A 293 -7.06 28.33 -28.19
CA CYS A 293 -5.61 28.26 -28.01
C CYS A 293 -4.97 29.65 -27.97
N GLU A 294 -5.41 30.59 -28.81
CA GLU A 294 -4.89 31.96 -28.80
C GLU A 294 -5.22 32.70 -27.50
N THR A 295 -6.45 32.54 -27.02
CA THR A 295 -6.91 33.13 -25.75
C THR A 295 -6.11 32.55 -24.57
N ALA A 296 -6.04 31.21 -24.45
CA ALA A 296 -5.27 30.56 -23.39
C ALA A 296 -3.76 30.85 -23.45
N PHE A 297 -3.19 31.08 -24.65
CA PHE A 297 -1.79 31.49 -24.80
C PHE A 297 -1.57 32.94 -24.36
N SER A 298 -2.53 33.83 -24.64
CA SER A 298 -2.50 35.24 -24.21
C SER A 298 -2.64 35.36 -22.68
N GLU A 299 -3.62 34.68 -22.09
CA GLU A 299 -3.78 34.59 -20.62
C GLU A 299 -2.53 34.02 -19.93
N LEU A 300 -1.92 32.97 -20.51
CA LEU A 300 -0.70 32.38 -19.99
C LEU A 300 0.47 33.38 -20.01
N LYS A 301 0.58 34.23 -21.04
CA LYS A 301 1.59 35.29 -21.08
C LYS A 301 1.34 36.36 -20.02
N GLU A 302 0.11 36.85 -19.86
CA GLU A 302 -0.21 37.84 -18.82
C GLU A 302 0.07 37.28 -17.42
N TYR A 303 -0.37 36.05 -17.14
CA TYR A 303 -0.11 35.37 -15.87
C TYR A 303 1.39 35.16 -15.62
N MET A 304 2.18 34.84 -16.65
CA MET A 304 3.64 34.77 -16.55
C MET A 304 4.32 36.13 -16.34
N GLY A 305 3.71 37.23 -16.81
CA GLY A 305 4.13 38.59 -16.50
C GLY A 305 3.91 38.98 -15.03
N ARG A 306 2.96 38.33 -14.34
CA ARG A 306 2.67 38.52 -12.90
C ARG A 306 2.99 37.27 -12.06
N ALA A 307 3.98 36.47 -12.46
CA ALA A 307 4.28 35.18 -11.83
C ALA A 307 4.54 35.30 -10.30
N PRO A 308 3.89 34.47 -9.45
CA PRO A 308 3.92 34.66 -8.01
C PRO A 308 5.26 34.28 -7.36
N LEU A 309 5.68 35.09 -6.38
CA LEU A 309 6.74 34.73 -5.42
C LEU A 309 6.26 33.56 -4.54
N LEU A 310 7.05 32.48 -4.49
CA LEU A 310 6.75 31.34 -3.62
C LEU A 310 7.53 31.42 -2.31
N SER A 311 6.83 31.24 -1.19
CA SER A 311 7.44 31.14 0.14
C SER A 311 7.91 29.73 0.44
N THR A 312 8.79 29.60 1.43
CA THR A 312 9.23 28.30 1.98
C THR A 312 8.67 28.10 3.37
N PRO A 313 8.30 26.85 3.73
CA PRO A 313 7.83 26.51 5.06
C PRO A 313 9.01 26.33 6.02
N GLU A 314 8.84 26.77 7.25
CA GLU A 314 9.77 26.58 8.37
C GLU A 314 9.31 25.42 9.26
N HIS A 315 10.25 24.86 10.03
CA HIS A 315 9.98 23.64 10.80
C HIS A 315 8.99 23.90 11.93
N GLY A 316 7.85 23.20 11.89
CA GLY A 316 6.74 23.39 12.83
C GLY A 316 5.58 24.25 12.29
N ASP A 317 5.72 24.85 11.10
CA ASP A 317 4.60 25.53 10.44
C ASP A 317 3.41 24.57 10.22
N ILE A 318 2.20 25.10 10.33
CA ILE A 318 0.99 24.44 9.85
C ILE A 318 0.69 24.96 8.46
N LEU A 319 0.62 24.05 7.48
CA LEU A 319 0.40 24.41 6.08
C LEU A 319 -1.06 24.23 5.69
N VAL A 320 -1.58 25.17 4.92
CA VAL A 320 -2.95 25.19 4.43
C VAL A 320 -2.97 24.67 3.01
N ILE A 321 -3.91 23.79 2.67
CA ILE A 321 -4.14 23.36 1.28
C ILE A 321 -5.57 23.69 0.84
N TYR A 322 -5.64 24.46 -0.24
CA TYR A 322 -6.87 24.67 -1.00
C TYR A 322 -6.94 23.66 -2.15
N LEU A 323 -8.09 23.02 -2.28
CA LEU A 323 -8.38 22.01 -3.30
C LEU A 323 -9.39 22.57 -4.29
N SER A 324 -9.25 22.22 -5.56
CA SER A 324 -10.26 22.49 -6.57
C SER A 324 -10.25 21.49 -7.73
N VAL A 325 -11.33 21.52 -8.51
CA VAL A 325 -11.72 20.55 -9.53
C VAL A 325 -12.23 21.31 -10.75
N SER A 326 -11.89 20.84 -11.95
CA SER A 326 -12.56 21.22 -13.19
C SER A 326 -13.17 19.98 -13.85
N ALA A 327 -13.86 20.17 -14.97
CA ALA A 327 -14.31 19.06 -15.82
C ALA A 327 -13.15 18.19 -16.36
N SER A 328 -11.91 18.70 -16.42
CA SER A 328 -10.77 18.04 -17.10
C SER A 328 -9.54 17.79 -16.22
N ALA A 329 -9.43 18.43 -15.05
CA ALA A 329 -8.27 18.35 -14.18
C ALA A 329 -8.63 18.48 -12.69
N VAL A 330 -7.66 18.13 -11.84
CA VAL A 330 -7.65 18.46 -10.41
C VAL A 330 -6.46 19.36 -10.12
N SER A 331 -6.69 20.39 -9.31
CA SER A 331 -5.71 21.43 -8.99
C SER A 331 -5.74 21.78 -7.50
N SER A 332 -4.61 22.21 -6.95
CA SER A 332 -4.47 22.58 -5.54
C SER A 332 -3.32 23.56 -5.34
N VAL A 333 -3.39 24.38 -4.30
CA VAL A 333 -2.29 25.23 -3.85
C VAL A 333 -1.99 24.94 -2.38
N LEU A 334 -0.71 24.67 -2.09
CA LEU A 334 -0.19 24.57 -0.72
C LEU A 334 0.30 25.97 -0.30
N ILE A 335 -0.11 26.41 0.89
CA ILE A 335 0.02 27.77 1.38
C ILE A 335 0.60 27.76 2.80
N ARG A 336 1.45 28.74 3.07
CA ARG A 336 1.95 29.09 4.40
C ARG A 336 1.17 30.31 4.91
N LEU A 337 0.59 30.20 6.10
CA LEU A 337 0.08 31.36 6.83
C LEU A 337 1.23 32.00 7.61
N LYS A 338 1.48 33.29 7.40
CA LYS A 338 2.47 34.07 8.16
C LYS A 338 1.98 35.51 8.29
N ASP A 339 2.05 36.07 9.49
CA ASP A 339 1.70 37.47 9.77
C ASP A 339 0.29 37.87 9.26
N ASN A 340 -0.68 36.94 9.37
CA ASN A 340 -2.04 36.97 8.80
C ASN A 340 -2.15 37.03 7.26
N ALA A 341 -1.04 36.96 6.53
CA ALA A 341 -1.00 36.83 5.07
C ALA A 341 -0.92 35.37 4.60
N GLU A 342 -1.46 35.10 3.41
CA GLU A 342 -1.44 33.80 2.75
C GLU A 342 -0.34 33.77 1.66
N HIS A 343 0.74 33.02 1.89
CA HIS A 343 1.85 32.91 0.96
C HIS A 343 1.85 31.55 0.24
N PRO A 344 1.78 31.47 -1.10
CA PRO A 344 1.84 30.21 -1.82
C PRO A 344 3.22 29.57 -1.68
N VAL A 345 3.27 28.25 -1.48
CA VAL A 345 4.49 27.44 -1.39
C VAL A 345 4.70 26.60 -2.65
N HIS A 346 3.63 25.99 -3.16
CA HIS A 346 3.66 25.15 -4.36
C HIS A 346 2.26 25.00 -4.98
N TYR A 347 2.15 25.26 -6.29
CA TYR A 347 0.94 24.93 -7.08
C TYR A 347 1.05 23.52 -7.67
N VAL A 348 -0.02 22.74 -7.59
CA VAL A 348 -0.12 21.39 -8.18
C VAL A 348 -1.35 21.31 -9.05
N SER A 349 -1.20 20.74 -10.24
CA SER A 349 -2.29 20.45 -11.17
C SER A 349 -2.02 19.10 -11.87
N LYS A 350 -3.07 18.36 -12.19
CA LYS A 350 -3.00 17.07 -12.89
C LYS A 350 -4.28 16.82 -13.70
N ALA A 351 -4.11 16.45 -14.98
CA ALA A 351 -5.22 16.03 -15.84
C ALA A 351 -5.95 14.80 -15.28
N LEU A 352 -7.28 14.82 -15.39
CA LEU A 352 -8.12 13.66 -15.16
C LEU A 352 -7.99 12.71 -16.37
N GLN A 353 -7.81 11.43 -16.10
CA GLN A 353 -7.96 10.36 -17.11
C GLN A 353 -9.44 10.10 -17.36
N ASP A 354 -9.80 9.50 -18.50
CA ASP A 354 -11.19 9.27 -18.92
C ASP A 354 -12.06 8.58 -17.84
N ALA A 355 -11.47 7.69 -17.03
CA ALA A 355 -12.13 7.04 -15.90
C ALA A 355 -12.32 7.96 -14.68
N GLU A 356 -11.40 8.91 -14.45
CA GLU A 356 -11.38 9.86 -13.34
C GLU A 356 -12.31 11.07 -13.61
N VAL A 357 -12.51 11.45 -14.87
CA VAL A 357 -13.49 12.47 -15.29
C VAL A 357 -14.91 12.11 -14.81
N ARG A 358 -15.24 10.81 -14.80
CA ARG A 358 -16.55 10.27 -14.38
C ARG A 358 -16.70 10.09 -12.86
N TYR A 359 -15.79 10.61 -12.04
CA TYR A 359 -15.94 10.59 -10.58
C TYR A 359 -16.89 11.72 -10.13
N PRO A 360 -17.73 11.52 -9.09
CA PRO A 360 -18.45 12.63 -8.44
C PRO A 360 -17.48 13.70 -7.94
N ASP A 361 -17.87 14.97 -7.91
CA ASP A 361 -16.92 16.06 -7.63
C ASP A 361 -16.34 16.01 -6.21
N VAL A 362 -17.06 15.42 -5.25
CA VAL A 362 -16.54 15.12 -3.91
C VAL A 362 -15.47 14.02 -3.93
N GLU A 363 -15.60 13.00 -4.82
CA GLU A 363 -14.50 12.05 -5.08
C GLU A 363 -13.34 12.73 -5.84
N LYS A 364 -13.61 13.66 -6.78
CA LYS A 364 -12.55 14.43 -7.48
C LYS A 364 -11.77 15.33 -6.51
N LEU A 365 -12.43 15.95 -5.53
CA LEU A 365 -11.79 16.72 -4.46
C LEU A 365 -10.95 15.83 -3.54
N ALA A 366 -11.46 14.66 -3.13
CA ALA A 366 -10.68 13.66 -2.41
C ALA A 366 -9.46 13.18 -3.23
N PHE A 367 -9.64 13.03 -4.55
CA PHE A 367 -8.57 12.67 -5.47
C PHE A 367 -7.53 13.78 -5.65
N ALA A 368 -7.95 15.05 -5.69
CA ALA A 368 -7.05 16.21 -5.68
C ALA A 368 -6.12 16.15 -4.47
N LEU A 369 -6.67 15.93 -3.26
CA LEU A 369 -5.89 15.78 -2.03
C LEU A 369 -4.89 14.62 -2.09
N VAL A 370 -5.27 13.47 -2.66
CA VAL A 370 -4.38 12.32 -2.85
C VAL A 370 -3.25 12.62 -3.85
N VAL A 371 -3.56 13.31 -4.95
CA VAL A 371 -2.55 13.76 -5.94
C VAL A 371 -1.57 14.74 -5.30
N SER A 372 -2.06 15.68 -4.49
CA SER A 372 -1.23 16.61 -3.71
C SER A 372 -0.35 15.86 -2.72
N ALA A 373 -0.90 14.98 -1.88
CA ALA A 373 -0.16 14.21 -0.88
C ALA A 373 0.93 13.30 -1.49
N ARG A 374 0.71 12.79 -2.72
CA ARG A 374 1.73 12.03 -3.46
C ARG A 374 2.86 12.91 -4.00
N ARG A 375 2.53 14.03 -4.64
CA ARG A 375 3.53 14.93 -5.26
C ARG A 375 4.30 15.74 -4.22
N LEU A 376 3.60 16.24 -3.21
CA LEU A 376 4.09 17.08 -2.11
C LEU A 376 4.40 16.26 -0.84
N ARG A 377 4.65 14.96 -0.97
CA ARG A 377 4.86 14.03 0.16
C ARG A 377 5.85 14.52 1.24
N PRO A 378 7.00 15.15 0.92
CA PRO A 378 7.90 15.66 1.95
C PRO A 378 7.24 16.69 2.88
N TYR A 379 6.41 17.59 2.34
CA TYR A 379 5.69 18.58 3.12
C TYR A 379 4.63 17.92 4.02
N PHE A 380 3.85 16.99 3.47
CA PHE A 380 2.83 16.19 4.18
C PHE A 380 3.40 15.26 5.26
N GLN A 381 4.70 14.93 5.21
CA GLN A 381 5.38 14.14 6.23
C GLN A 381 6.05 15.00 7.32
N ALA A 382 6.36 16.26 7.02
CA ALA A 382 7.09 17.18 7.91
C ALA A 382 6.19 18.22 8.63
N HIS A 383 4.98 18.49 8.13
CA HIS A 383 4.08 19.53 8.64
C HIS A 383 2.65 19.01 8.80
N THR A 384 1.91 19.59 9.74
CA THR A 384 0.45 19.41 9.84
C THR A 384 -0.23 20.13 8.68
N ILE A 385 -1.21 19.48 8.04
CA ILE A 385 -1.90 19.99 6.86
C ILE A 385 -3.36 20.30 7.18
N HIS A 386 -3.74 21.58 7.06
CA HIS A 386 -5.12 22.05 7.12
C HIS A 386 -5.76 22.03 5.72
N VAL A 387 -6.73 21.13 5.49
CA VAL A 387 -7.54 21.11 4.26
C VAL A 387 -8.74 22.04 4.45
N LEU A 388 -8.79 23.14 3.68
CA LEU A 388 -9.91 24.09 3.72
C LEU A 388 -10.95 23.77 2.64
N THR A 389 -12.11 23.28 3.08
CA THR A 389 -13.21 22.86 2.20
C THR A 389 -14.56 22.96 2.91
N ASN A 390 -15.60 23.30 2.17
CA ASN A 390 -16.99 23.23 2.64
C ASN A 390 -17.64 21.87 2.30
N GLN A 391 -16.96 21.04 1.50
CA GLN A 391 -17.44 19.70 1.11
C GLN A 391 -17.06 18.64 2.16
N PRO A 392 -17.91 17.65 2.46
CA PRO A 392 -17.75 16.71 3.58
C PRO A 392 -16.70 15.60 3.35
N LEU A 393 -15.51 15.96 2.84
CA LEU A 393 -14.41 15.03 2.51
C LEU A 393 -14.03 14.09 3.66
N ARG A 394 -14.07 14.59 4.90
CA ARG A 394 -13.81 13.79 6.11
C ARG A 394 -14.79 12.62 6.23
N GLN A 395 -16.08 12.88 6.06
CA GLN A 395 -17.14 11.87 6.18
C GLN A 395 -17.03 10.83 5.05
N VAL A 396 -16.81 11.29 3.81
CA VAL A 396 -16.64 10.42 2.63
C VAL A 396 -15.41 9.50 2.74
N LEU A 397 -14.32 9.98 3.34
CA LEU A 397 -13.13 9.15 3.62
C LEU A 397 -13.29 8.24 4.86
N GLN A 398 -14.19 8.58 5.80
CA GLN A 398 -14.46 7.78 7.00
C GLN A 398 -15.51 6.67 6.79
N LYS A 399 -16.50 6.87 5.90
CA LYS A 399 -17.51 5.88 5.49
C LYS A 399 -17.26 5.34 4.07
N PRO A 400 -16.13 4.67 3.76
CA PRO A 400 -15.73 4.30 2.39
C PRO A 400 -16.48 3.08 1.82
N GLU A 401 -17.67 2.76 2.33
CA GLU A 401 -18.42 1.54 1.97
C GLU A 401 -19.02 1.61 0.56
N THR A 402 -19.19 2.83 0.02
CA THR A 402 -19.62 3.10 -1.37
C THR A 402 -18.58 2.75 -2.43
N SER A 403 -17.27 2.76 -2.12
CA SER A 403 -16.24 2.68 -3.16
C SER A 403 -14.88 2.21 -2.67
N GLY A 404 -14.42 1.06 -3.19
CA GLY A 404 -13.11 0.49 -2.85
C GLY A 404 -11.90 1.37 -3.19
N ARG A 405 -12.05 2.40 -4.03
CA ARG A 405 -10.98 3.40 -4.26
C ARG A 405 -10.82 4.35 -3.06
N LEU A 406 -11.93 4.75 -2.44
CA LEU A 406 -11.94 5.60 -1.25
C LEU A 406 -11.30 4.91 -0.06
N VAL A 407 -11.54 3.60 0.12
CA VAL A 407 -10.83 2.77 1.13
C VAL A 407 -9.31 2.91 0.99
N LYS A 408 -8.79 2.77 -0.24
CA LYS A 408 -7.35 2.88 -0.50
C LYS A 408 -6.83 4.29 -0.24
N TRP A 409 -7.57 5.32 -0.66
CA TRP A 409 -7.18 6.72 -0.48
C TRP A 409 -7.21 7.14 1.00
N ALA A 410 -8.20 6.72 1.78
CA ALA A 410 -8.27 6.98 3.21
C ALA A 410 -7.11 6.32 3.98
N ILE A 411 -6.72 5.09 3.61
CA ILE A 411 -5.54 4.41 4.17
C ILE A 411 -4.24 5.14 3.81
N GLU A 412 -4.13 5.67 2.58
CA GLU A 412 -2.94 6.40 2.11
C GLU A 412 -2.81 7.79 2.75
N LEU A 413 -3.92 8.52 2.89
CA LEU A 413 -3.94 9.82 3.56
C LEU A 413 -3.72 9.72 5.08
N GLY A 414 -4.14 8.60 5.70
CA GLY A 414 -3.96 8.33 7.14
C GLY A 414 -2.52 8.10 7.62
N GLU A 415 -1.52 8.21 6.74
CA GLU A 415 -0.10 8.31 7.12
C GLU A 415 0.26 9.73 7.65
N PHE A 416 -0.42 10.74 7.11
CA PHE A 416 -0.12 12.16 7.27
C PHE A 416 -0.99 12.81 8.35
N ASP A 417 -0.54 13.95 8.87
CA ASP A 417 -1.29 14.71 9.87
C ASP A 417 -2.23 15.71 9.20
N ILE A 418 -3.39 15.22 8.75
CA ILE A 418 -4.38 16.00 8.00
C ILE A 418 -5.58 16.33 8.88
N HIS A 419 -5.87 17.63 9.01
CA HIS A 419 -7.05 18.15 9.67
C HIS A 419 -7.94 18.87 8.65
N TYR A 420 -9.24 18.56 8.64
CA TYR A 420 -10.24 19.19 7.77
C TYR A 420 -10.92 20.34 8.52
N LYS A 421 -11.06 21.51 7.88
CA LYS A 421 -11.74 22.69 8.43
C LYS A 421 -12.62 23.36 7.36
N PRO A 422 -13.74 24.00 7.74
CA PRO A 422 -14.53 24.83 6.82
C PRO A 422 -13.71 26.02 6.30
N ARG A 423 -14.06 26.55 5.12
CA ARG A 423 -13.36 27.69 4.53
C ARG A 423 -13.77 28.99 5.25
N PRO A 424 -12.85 29.77 5.83
CA PRO A 424 -13.14 31.10 6.37
C PRO A 424 -13.35 32.11 5.23
N ALA A 425 -13.85 33.31 5.57
CA ALA A 425 -13.89 34.43 4.62
C ALA A 425 -12.48 34.74 4.08
N MET A 426 -12.39 34.92 2.76
CA MET A 426 -11.14 35.03 2.00
C MET A 426 -10.31 36.26 2.38
N ARG A 427 -8.97 36.14 2.39
CA ARG A 427 -8.07 37.26 2.73
C ARG A 427 -6.86 37.43 1.80
N GLY A 428 -6.29 36.38 1.21
CA GLY A 428 -5.13 36.48 0.30
C GLY A 428 -5.48 36.55 -1.18
N GLN A 429 -4.92 37.53 -1.91
CA GLN A 429 -5.13 37.72 -3.37
C GLN A 429 -4.83 36.45 -4.18
N ALA A 430 -3.66 35.82 -3.97
CA ALA A 430 -3.25 34.62 -4.71
C ALA A 430 -4.16 33.39 -4.48
N VAL A 431 -5.05 33.45 -3.48
CA VAL A 431 -6.06 32.44 -3.17
C VAL A 431 -7.44 32.87 -3.67
N ALA A 432 -7.73 34.17 -3.60
CA ALA A 432 -8.87 34.78 -4.27
C ALA A 432 -8.81 34.50 -5.77
N ASP A 433 -7.68 34.74 -6.44
CA ASP A 433 -7.46 34.41 -7.86
C ASP A 433 -7.62 32.92 -8.13
N PHE A 434 -6.97 32.06 -7.32
CA PHE A 434 -7.06 30.60 -7.49
C PHE A 434 -8.50 30.08 -7.42
N LEU A 435 -9.37 30.69 -6.60
CA LEU A 435 -10.77 30.28 -6.41
C LEU A 435 -11.77 31.04 -7.29
N SER A 436 -11.58 32.34 -7.56
CA SER A 436 -12.47 33.13 -8.42
C SER A 436 -12.44 32.63 -9.86
N GLU A 437 -11.26 32.21 -10.34
CA GLU A 437 -11.08 31.51 -11.62
C GLU A 437 -11.92 30.20 -11.72
N PHE A 438 -12.51 29.67 -10.63
CA PHE A 438 -13.40 28.49 -10.64
C PHE A 438 -14.90 28.82 -10.54
N THR A 439 -15.28 30.07 -10.27
CA THR A 439 -16.69 30.48 -10.36
C THR A 439 -16.99 30.75 -11.82
N GLU A 440 -17.59 29.78 -12.53
CA GLU A 440 -18.08 30.02 -13.88
C GLU A 440 -19.13 31.15 -13.86
N PRO A 441 -19.04 32.16 -14.74
CA PRO A 441 -20.09 33.16 -14.86
C PRO A 441 -21.33 32.50 -15.47
N GLN A 442 -22.29 32.12 -14.63
CA GLN A 442 -23.56 31.61 -15.12
C GLN A 442 -24.24 32.67 -15.99
N ALA A 443 -24.56 32.30 -17.23
CA ALA A 443 -25.31 33.16 -18.13
C ALA A 443 -26.68 33.51 -17.50
N PRO A 444 -27.15 34.77 -17.61
CA PRO A 444 -28.34 35.22 -16.88
C PRO A 444 -29.60 34.55 -17.42
N ALA A 445 -30.06 33.50 -16.74
CA ALA A 445 -31.42 33.00 -16.88
C ALA A 445 -32.39 34.09 -16.37
N ALA A 446 -33.36 34.47 -17.20
CA ALA A 446 -34.16 35.67 -16.98
C ALA A 446 -34.99 35.61 -15.69
N THR A 447 -34.62 36.43 -14.70
CA THR A 447 -35.46 36.69 -13.53
C THR A 447 -36.33 37.92 -13.79
N GLN A 448 -37.54 37.70 -14.32
CA GLN A 448 -38.55 38.74 -14.37
C GLN A 448 -39.42 38.70 -13.10
N LEU A 449 -39.04 39.59 -12.17
CA LEU A 449 -39.92 40.41 -11.34
C LEU A 449 -41.24 39.78 -10.83
N ILE A 450 -41.26 39.49 -9.52
CA ILE A 450 -42.38 39.90 -8.67
C ILE A 450 -41.81 40.92 -7.66
N THR A 451 -42.52 42.04 -7.50
CA THR A 451 -42.09 43.22 -6.74
C THR A 451 -42.68 43.19 -5.30
N GLU A 452 -42.53 44.29 -4.56
CA GLU A 452 -43.12 44.61 -3.24
C GLU A 452 -42.34 44.09 -2.01
N PRO A 453 -42.33 44.84 -0.89
CA PRO A 453 -41.72 46.18 -0.84
C PRO A 453 -40.79 46.37 0.38
N ASN A 454 -40.07 47.49 0.44
CA ASN A 454 -39.34 47.94 1.64
C ASN A 454 -40.31 48.37 2.76
N PRO A 455 -40.09 47.93 4.01
CA PRO A 455 -40.44 48.67 5.21
C PRO A 455 -39.18 49.31 5.80
N SER A 456 -39.14 50.63 5.87
CA SER A 456 -38.03 51.35 6.50
C SER A 456 -38.08 51.30 8.03
N LEU A 457 -36.92 51.03 8.64
CA LEU A 457 -36.48 51.43 10.00
C LEU A 457 -37.56 51.89 11.01
N SER A 458 -37.70 51.10 12.08
CA SER A 458 -37.81 51.65 13.42
C SER A 458 -36.94 50.83 14.37
N GLN A 459 -36.17 51.52 15.22
CA GLN A 459 -35.36 50.92 16.27
C GLN A 459 -36.10 51.11 17.60
N ASP A 460 -36.63 50.03 18.18
CA ASP A 460 -36.45 49.73 19.61
C ASP A 460 -37.12 48.41 20.00
N GLN A 461 -36.30 47.42 20.37
CA GLN A 461 -36.61 46.39 21.37
C GLN A 461 -35.40 45.49 21.63
N THR A 462 -35.22 45.08 22.89
CA THR A 462 -34.13 44.20 23.31
C THR A 462 -34.25 42.80 22.71
N PRO A 463 -33.15 42.15 22.28
CA PRO A 463 -33.20 40.84 21.63
C PRO A 463 -33.64 39.73 22.60
N THR A 464 -34.89 39.28 22.45
CA THR A 464 -35.40 38.06 23.10
C THR A 464 -34.81 36.81 22.44
N LYS A 465 -34.61 35.75 23.23
CA LYS A 465 -33.63 34.68 22.97
C LYS A 465 -33.94 33.70 21.80
N ASN A 466 -35.02 33.90 21.06
CA ASN A 466 -35.57 32.91 20.10
C ASN A 466 -35.78 33.44 18.66
N THR A 467 -35.46 34.70 18.35
CA THR A 467 -35.69 35.26 17.01
C THR A 467 -34.67 34.75 15.99
N LEU A 468 -35.12 34.24 14.84
CA LEU A 468 -34.24 33.85 13.73
C LEU A 468 -33.53 35.08 13.14
N ASP A 469 -32.22 34.98 12.95
CA ASP A 469 -31.40 36.01 12.33
C ASP A 469 -31.15 35.66 10.86
N LEU A 470 -31.82 36.39 9.97
CA LEU A 470 -31.76 36.20 8.51
C LEU A 470 -30.40 36.59 7.90
N THR A 471 -29.46 37.16 8.67
CA THR A 471 -28.07 37.38 8.24
C THR A 471 -27.17 36.15 8.45
N GLN A 472 -27.67 35.12 9.15
CA GLN A 472 -26.95 33.88 9.45
C GLN A 472 -27.41 32.68 8.61
N PRO A 473 -26.59 31.62 8.50
CA PRO A 473 -26.93 30.41 7.74
C PRO A 473 -28.13 29.65 8.34
N LEU A 474 -29.32 29.95 7.83
CA LEU A 474 -30.58 29.28 8.16
C LEU A 474 -30.73 27.97 7.38
N TRP A 475 -31.02 26.88 8.10
CA TRP A 475 -31.45 25.61 7.52
C TRP A 475 -32.97 25.52 7.47
N THR A 476 -33.52 24.86 6.46
CA THR A 476 -34.98 24.64 6.33
C THR A 476 -35.27 23.14 6.35
N LEU A 477 -36.21 22.71 7.18
CA LEU A 477 -36.55 21.30 7.40
C LEU A 477 -38.05 21.08 7.14
N PHE A 478 -38.39 20.21 6.20
CA PHE A 478 -39.74 19.72 5.96
C PHE A 478 -39.86 18.28 6.47
N VAL A 479 -40.97 17.95 7.15
CA VAL A 479 -41.24 16.61 7.71
C VAL A 479 -42.71 16.21 7.53
N ASP A 480 -42.96 14.93 7.25
CA ASP A 480 -44.29 14.28 7.26
C ASP A 480 -44.18 12.86 7.85
N GLY A 481 -45.20 12.45 8.60
CA GLY A 481 -45.36 11.10 9.14
C GLY A 481 -46.58 10.37 8.58
N SER A 482 -46.36 9.18 8.02
CA SER A 482 -47.41 8.35 7.42
C SER A 482 -47.55 7.01 8.16
N SER A 483 -48.77 6.70 8.61
CA SER A 483 -49.13 5.40 9.15
C SER A 483 -50.32 4.79 8.40
N ASN A 484 -50.17 3.55 7.93
CA ASN A 484 -51.24 2.81 7.25
C ASN A 484 -51.10 1.30 7.47
N ALA A 485 -52.08 0.52 6.96
CA ALA A 485 -52.14 -0.93 7.15
C ALA A 485 -50.95 -1.72 6.53
N GLN A 486 -50.15 -1.13 5.64
CA GLN A 486 -48.94 -1.74 5.05
C GLN A 486 -47.66 -1.40 5.84
N GLY A 487 -47.73 -0.43 6.76
CA GLY A 487 -46.63 -0.04 7.65
C GLY A 487 -46.65 1.44 8.00
N CYS A 488 -45.66 1.84 8.79
CA CYS A 488 -45.46 3.22 9.22
C CYS A 488 -44.10 3.73 8.71
N GLY A 489 -44.01 5.03 8.43
CA GLY A 489 -42.78 5.67 8.01
C GLY A 489 -42.84 7.19 8.05
N ALA A 490 -41.72 7.83 7.74
CA ALA A 490 -41.56 9.27 7.73
C ALA A 490 -40.75 9.74 6.51
N GLY A 491 -41.09 10.93 6.02
CA GLY A 491 -40.40 11.66 4.97
C GLY A 491 -39.74 12.91 5.54
N ILE A 492 -38.51 13.19 5.11
CA ILE A 492 -37.73 14.32 5.59
C ILE A 492 -37.05 14.98 4.38
N VAL A 493 -37.14 16.31 4.28
CA VAL A 493 -36.34 17.11 3.34
C VAL A 493 -35.62 18.20 4.12
N LEU A 494 -34.31 18.07 4.27
CA LEU A 494 -33.46 19.06 4.95
C LEU A 494 -32.69 19.87 3.90
N VAL A 495 -33.01 21.15 3.77
CA VAL A 495 -32.39 22.09 2.83
C VAL A 495 -31.34 22.95 3.55
N SER A 496 -30.12 22.96 3.00
CA SER A 496 -29.01 23.75 3.50
C SER A 496 -29.12 25.24 3.11
N PRO A 497 -28.38 26.15 3.77
CA PRO A 497 -28.28 27.56 3.38
C PRO A 497 -27.90 27.74 1.90
N ASP A 498 -26.97 26.91 1.40
CA ASP A 498 -26.52 26.82 0.00
C ASP A 498 -27.57 26.19 -0.96
N LYS A 499 -28.83 26.06 -0.54
CA LYS A 499 -29.97 25.49 -1.29
C LYS A 499 -29.83 24.03 -1.74
N VAL A 500 -28.87 23.27 -1.19
CA VAL A 500 -28.76 21.82 -1.42
C VAL A 500 -29.78 21.11 -0.52
N ALA A 501 -30.67 20.31 -1.12
CA ALA A 501 -31.63 19.49 -0.39
C ALA A 501 -31.06 18.09 -0.08
N LEU A 502 -31.40 17.58 1.10
CA LEU A 502 -31.15 16.20 1.55
C LEU A 502 -32.49 15.50 1.79
N GLU A 503 -32.81 14.57 0.90
CA GLU A 503 -34.04 13.75 0.95
C GLU A 503 -33.80 12.48 1.77
N TYR A 504 -34.69 12.18 2.72
CA TYR A 504 -34.58 11.00 3.57
C TYR A 504 -35.92 10.30 3.78
N ALA A 505 -35.90 8.97 3.77
CA ALA A 505 -37.08 8.14 3.98
C ALA A 505 -36.81 7.13 5.11
N LEU A 506 -37.71 7.07 6.10
CA LEU A 506 -37.60 6.19 7.26
C LEU A 506 -38.77 5.21 7.28
N ARG A 507 -38.49 3.90 7.35
CA ARG A 507 -39.51 2.87 7.60
C ARG A 507 -39.41 2.36 9.03
N PHE A 508 -40.51 2.39 9.76
CA PHE A 508 -40.54 1.92 11.15
C PHE A 508 -40.80 0.41 11.19
N LYS A 509 -40.10 -0.31 12.09
CA LYS A 509 -40.32 -1.74 12.35
C LYS A 509 -41.31 -2.01 13.49
N PHE A 510 -41.86 -0.95 14.06
CA PHE A 510 -42.94 -0.94 15.04
C PHE A 510 -44.17 -0.28 14.42
N GLN A 511 -45.36 -0.61 14.93
CA GLN A 511 -46.58 0.11 14.59
C GLN A 511 -46.62 1.43 15.37
N ALA A 512 -46.99 2.51 14.71
CA ALA A 512 -47.11 3.85 15.26
C ALA A 512 -48.45 4.46 14.81
N SER A 513 -49.12 5.23 15.68
CA SER A 513 -50.21 6.10 15.21
C SER A 513 -49.68 7.17 14.26
N ASN A 514 -50.54 7.83 13.48
CA ASN A 514 -50.07 8.87 12.56
C ASN A 514 -49.38 10.02 13.31
N ASN A 515 -49.92 10.43 14.47
CA ASN A 515 -49.32 11.45 15.34
C ASN A 515 -47.93 11.05 15.87
N GLU A 516 -47.70 9.75 16.13
CA GLU A 516 -46.39 9.25 16.53
C GLU A 516 -45.41 9.19 15.35
N ALA A 517 -45.89 8.84 14.15
CA ALA A 517 -45.07 8.88 12.94
C ALA A 517 -44.59 10.30 12.60
N GLU A 518 -45.44 11.30 12.83
CA GLU A 518 -45.16 12.73 12.64
C GLU A 518 -44.11 13.23 13.65
N TYR A 519 -44.23 12.81 14.92
CA TYR A 519 -43.22 13.09 15.93
C TYR A 519 -41.89 12.37 15.66
N GLU A 520 -41.89 11.13 15.14
CA GLU A 520 -40.66 10.46 14.70
C GLU A 520 -40.01 11.18 13.50
N ALA A 521 -40.81 11.66 12.55
CA ALA A 521 -40.33 12.47 11.42
C ALA A 521 -39.60 13.73 11.91
N LEU A 522 -40.23 14.48 12.83
CA LEU A 522 -39.64 15.65 13.48
C LEU A 522 -38.36 15.30 14.26
N LEU A 523 -38.38 14.27 15.10
CA LEU A 523 -37.21 13.88 15.91
C LEU A 523 -36.03 13.43 15.04
N ALA A 524 -36.28 12.69 13.96
CA ALA A 524 -35.25 12.29 13.03
C ALA A 524 -34.71 13.48 12.21
N GLY A 525 -35.57 14.38 11.75
CA GLY A 525 -35.16 15.61 11.06
C GLY A 525 -34.30 16.53 11.93
N LEU A 526 -34.66 16.67 13.22
CA LEU A 526 -33.87 17.41 14.20
C LEU A 526 -32.51 16.77 14.49
N ARG A 527 -32.44 15.44 14.59
CA ARG A 527 -31.17 14.71 14.72
C ARG A 527 -30.28 14.92 13.49
N LEU A 528 -30.84 14.79 12.28
CA LEU A 528 -30.12 15.00 11.03
C LEU A 528 -29.56 16.43 10.92
N ALA A 529 -30.37 17.44 11.22
CA ALA A 529 -29.92 18.84 11.20
C ALA A 529 -28.80 19.10 12.22
N LYS A 530 -28.87 18.47 13.41
CA LYS A 530 -27.81 18.53 14.42
C LYS A 530 -26.53 17.81 14.00
N GLU A 531 -26.61 16.69 13.29
CA GLU A 531 -25.45 16.02 12.69
C GLU A 531 -24.79 16.85 11.59
N MET A 532 -25.54 17.76 10.94
CA MET A 532 -25.02 18.74 9.97
C MET A 532 -24.48 20.04 10.63
N ASP A 533 -24.37 20.09 11.96
CA ASP A 533 -23.91 21.26 12.75
C ASP A 533 -24.75 22.55 12.49
N ALA A 534 -26.03 22.38 12.17
CA ALA A 534 -26.96 23.49 11.93
C ALA A 534 -27.19 24.32 13.21
N ARG A 535 -26.92 25.62 13.16
CA ARG A 535 -27.10 26.54 14.30
C ARG A 535 -28.50 27.14 14.38
N GLN A 536 -29.11 27.42 13.24
CA GLN A 536 -30.46 27.97 13.14
C GLN A 536 -31.30 27.11 12.20
N ILE A 537 -32.54 26.81 12.59
CA ILE A 537 -33.43 25.92 11.84
C ILE A 537 -34.87 26.46 11.78
N GLN A 538 -35.42 26.50 10.56
CA GLN A 538 -36.83 26.72 10.31
C GLN A 538 -37.47 25.38 9.91
N ILE A 539 -38.55 25.01 10.60
CA ILE A 539 -39.18 23.69 10.51
C ILE A 539 -40.61 23.87 9.98
N PHE A 540 -40.99 23.02 9.04
CA PHE A 540 -42.28 23.01 8.36
C PHE A 540 -42.89 21.61 8.43
N SER A 541 -44.18 21.55 8.76
CA SER A 541 -45.00 20.34 8.79
C SER A 541 -46.47 20.73 8.61
N ASP A 542 -47.27 19.91 7.94
CA ASP A 542 -48.73 20.06 7.89
C ASP A 542 -49.43 19.46 9.13
N SER A 543 -48.68 18.80 10.02
CA SER A 543 -49.17 18.25 11.28
C SER A 543 -49.46 19.32 12.32
N GLN A 544 -50.65 19.93 12.24
CA GLN A 544 -51.07 20.98 13.18
C GLN A 544 -50.89 20.56 14.66
N LEU A 545 -51.18 19.30 15.02
CA LEU A 545 -51.00 18.80 16.38
C LEU A 545 -49.55 18.99 16.87
N VAL A 546 -48.57 18.52 16.10
CA VAL A 546 -47.15 18.56 16.47
C VAL A 546 -46.67 20.01 16.56
N VAL A 547 -47.02 20.85 15.58
CA VAL A 547 -46.65 22.27 15.55
C VAL A 547 -47.14 23.01 16.80
N HIS A 548 -48.44 22.93 17.10
CA HIS A 548 -49.04 23.66 18.23
C HIS A 548 -48.61 23.08 19.59
N GLN A 549 -48.35 21.77 19.71
CA GLN A 549 -47.80 21.19 20.94
C GLN A 549 -46.34 21.60 21.18
N VAL A 550 -45.51 21.68 20.13
CA VAL A 550 -44.13 22.17 20.23
C VAL A 550 -44.09 23.65 20.61
N ASN A 551 -44.94 24.48 19.99
CA ASN A 551 -45.12 25.90 20.34
C ASN A 551 -45.77 26.15 21.72
N GLN A 552 -46.18 25.08 22.42
CA GLN A 552 -46.85 25.12 23.74
C GLN A 552 -48.29 25.65 23.71
N GLU A 553 -48.88 25.86 22.53
CA GLU A 553 -50.26 26.26 22.32
C GLU A 553 -51.24 25.13 22.66
N PHE A 554 -50.86 23.87 22.39
CA PHE A 554 -51.61 22.67 22.76
C PHE A 554 -50.90 21.84 23.84
N THR A 555 -51.68 21.15 24.67
CA THR A 555 -51.17 20.22 25.69
C THR A 555 -51.17 18.77 25.19
N ALA A 556 -50.08 18.04 25.45
CA ALA A 556 -49.98 16.61 25.19
C ALA A 556 -50.55 15.83 26.39
N LYS A 557 -51.67 15.13 26.19
CA LYS A 557 -52.42 14.43 27.25
C LYS A 557 -51.91 13.00 27.51
N ASP A 558 -51.54 12.28 26.46
CA ASP A 558 -51.12 10.87 26.55
C ASP A 558 -49.62 10.76 26.84
N ALA A 559 -49.23 9.82 27.70
CA ALA A 559 -47.84 9.64 28.13
C ALA A 559 -46.85 9.41 26.96
N SER A 560 -47.29 8.78 25.86
CA SER A 560 -46.49 8.68 24.62
C SER A 560 -46.21 10.07 24.03
N MET A 561 -47.25 10.88 23.80
CA MET A 561 -47.14 12.25 23.28
C MET A 561 -46.33 13.15 24.21
N THR A 562 -46.48 13.02 25.53
CA THR A 562 -45.67 13.76 26.51
C THR A 562 -44.18 13.42 26.37
N ALA A 563 -43.82 12.15 26.21
CA ALA A 563 -42.43 11.71 26.02
C ALA A 563 -41.84 12.20 24.68
N TYR A 564 -42.59 12.09 23.58
CA TYR A 564 -42.20 12.62 22.27
C TYR A 564 -41.98 14.14 22.31
N LEU A 565 -42.91 14.89 22.90
CA LEU A 565 -42.82 16.34 23.07
C LEU A 565 -41.61 16.75 23.94
N GLN A 566 -41.33 16.01 25.01
CA GLN A 566 -40.15 16.24 25.85
C GLN A 566 -38.85 16.00 25.08
N HIS A 567 -38.78 14.96 24.24
CA HIS A 567 -37.62 14.68 23.38
C HIS A 567 -37.45 15.75 22.29
N ALA A 568 -38.54 16.21 21.68
CA ALA A 568 -38.50 17.27 20.67
C ALA A 568 -37.99 18.58 21.27
N ARG A 569 -38.52 18.99 22.44
CA ARG A 569 -38.06 20.17 23.19
C ARG A 569 -36.59 20.05 23.61
N HIS A 570 -36.12 18.87 24.03
CA HIS A 570 -34.71 18.65 24.36
C HIS A 570 -33.78 18.80 23.15
N LEU A 571 -34.17 18.32 21.96
CA LEU A 571 -33.39 18.53 20.73
C LEU A 571 -33.41 20.01 20.27
N LEU A 572 -34.58 20.64 20.27
CA LEU A 572 -34.76 22.06 19.90
C LEU A 572 -33.93 23.01 20.78
N ALA A 573 -33.81 22.70 22.07
CA ALA A 573 -32.96 23.43 23.02
C ALA A 573 -31.44 23.32 22.74
N THR A 574 -31.01 22.53 21.75
CA THR A 574 -29.60 22.46 21.33
C THR A 574 -29.27 23.25 20.06
N PHE A 575 -30.26 23.92 19.46
CA PHE A 575 -30.07 24.91 18.40
C PHE A 575 -29.98 26.32 18.99
N HIS A 576 -29.29 27.25 18.32
CA HIS A 576 -29.14 28.63 18.78
C HIS A 576 -30.44 29.44 18.62
N ALA A 577 -31.15 29.22 17.52
CA ALA A 577 -32.50 29.72 17.29
C ALA A 577 -33.29 28.68 16.46
N HIS A 578 -34.59 28.58 16.70
CA HIS A 578 -35.46 27.67 15.97
C HIS A 578 -36.87 28.26 15.81
N SER A 579 -37.56 27.92 14.72
CA SER A 579 -39.00 28.16 14.59
C SER A 579 -39.67 26.98 13.91
N ILE A 580 -40.81 26.50 14.43
CA ILE A 580 -41.68 25.57 13.72
C ILE A 580 -42.95 26.32 13.24
N ARG A 581 -43.41 26.03 12.03
CA ARG A 581 -44.59 26.66 11.41
C ARG A 581 -45.46 25.62 10.72
N PRO A 582 -46.80 25.78 10.75
CA PRO A 582 -47.70 24.94 9.96
C PRO A 582 -47.60 25.33 8.49
N VAL A 583 -47.71 24.35 7.59
CA VAL A 583 -47.64 24.53 6.13
C VAL A 583 -48.79 23.77 5.46
N PRO A 584 -49.40 24.27 4.36
CA PRO A 584 -50.41 23.52 3.61
C PRO A 584 -49.85 22.22 3.02
N ARG A 585 -50.62 21.14 3.04
CA ARG A 585 -50.18 19.81 2.52
C ARG A 585 -49.75 19.81 1.05
N SER A 586 -50.24 20.77 0.25
CA SER A 586 -49.76 21.02 -1.12
C SER A 586 -48.28 21.41 -1.17
N GLU A 587 -47.81 22.19 -0.20
CA GLU A 587 -46.43 22.67 -0.09
C GLU A 587 -45.52 21.65 0.61
N ASN A 588 -46.05 20.82 1.53
CA ASN A 588 -45.30 19.70 2.14
C ASN A 588 -45.30 18.41 1.27
N SER A 589 -45.80 18.49 0.04
CA SER A 589 -46.04 17.33 -0.85
C SER A 589 -44.82 16.46 -1.17
N HIS A 590 -43.59 17.01 -1.06
CA HIS A 590 -42.36 16.23 -1.20
C HIS A 590 -42.15 15.29 0.01
N ALA A 591 -42.32 15.79 1.24
CA ALA A 591 -42.16 14.95 2.44
C ALA A 591 -43.25 13.86 2.50
N ASP A 592 -44.49 14.22 2.17
CA ASP A 592 -45.63 13.29 2.04
C ASP A 592 -45.34 12.15 1.04
N ALA A 593 -44.73 12.46 -0.11
CA ALA A 593 -44.32 11.44 -1.08
C ALA A 593 -43.24 10.48 -0.52
N LEU A 594 -42.27 10.98 0.26
CA LEU A 594 -41.23 10.16 0.88
C LEU A 594 -41.78 9.29 2.02
N ALA A 595 -42.68 9.81 2.86
CA ALA A 595 -43.30 9.07 3.95
C ALA A 595 -44.20 7.94 3.43
N ARG A 596 -45.03 8.21 2.42
CA ARG A 596 -45.85 7.20 1.74
C ARG A 596 -44.98 6.12 1.10
N LEU A 597 -43.92 6.52 0.38
CA LEU A 597 -42.95 5.59 -0.22
C LEU A 597 -42.30 4.67 0.83
N ALA A 598 -41.93 5.21 2.00
CA ALA A 598 -41.38 4.41 3.10
C ALA A 598 -42.39 3.40 3.68
N SER A 599 -43.66 3.80 3.84
CA SER A 599 -44.74 2.95 4.37
C SER A 599 -45.24 1.87 3.40
N ALA A 600 -45.18 2.11 2.08
CA ALA A 600 -45.70 1.19 1.06
C ALA A 600 -44.69 0.14 0.53
N LEU A 601 -43.38 0.29 0.81
CA LEU A 601 -42.35 -0.57 0.22
C LEU A 601 -42.17 -1.93 0.92
N GLU A 602 -42.57 -3.00 0.22
CA GLU A 602 -42.06 -4.35 0.46
C GLU A 602 -40.62 -4.53 -0.09
N GLN A 603 -39.95 -5.62 0.31
CA GLN A 603 -38.49 -5.75 0.17
C GLN A 603 -38.02 -5.88 -1.29
N GLY A 604 -37.30 -4.86 -1.77
CA GLY A 604 -36.31 -5.02 -2.85
C GLY A 604 -36.68 -4.42 -4.20
N THR A 605 -36.72 -3.09 -4.31
CA THR A 605 -36.62 -2.40 -5.62
C THR A 605 -35.42 -1.45 -5.65
N GLY A 606 -34.67 -1.46 -6.75
CA GLY A 606 -33.41 -0.72 -6.86
C GLY A 606 -33.60 0.71 -7.36
N ARG A 607 -33.77 1.67 -6.44
CA ARG A 607 -33.71 3.12 -6.72
C ARG A 607 -32.82 3.84 -5.69
N HIS A 608 -32.33 5.03 -6.05
CA HIS A 608 -31.27 5.76 -5.33
C HIS A 608 -31.72 6.51 -4.05
N ILE A 609 -32.89 6.21 -3.49
CA ILE A 609 -33.39 6.85 -2.27
C ILE A 609 -32.80 6.12 -1.04
N HIS A 610 -32.23 6.86 -0.11
CA HIS A 610 -31.76 6.30 1.16
C HIS A 610 -32.96 5.99 2.08
N ILE A 611 -33.22 4.70 2.28
CA ILE A 611 -34.23 4.20 3.21
C ILE A 611 -33.53 3.62 4.45
N GLU A 612 -33.76 4.21 5.61
CA GLU A 612 -33.31 3.69 6.90
C GLU A 612 -34.46 2.99 7.66
N PHE A 613 -34.13 2.01 8.50
CA PHE A 613 -35.08 1.18 9.24
C PHE A 613 -34.99 1.42 10.74
N LEU A 614 -35.90 2.23 11.30
CA LEU A 614 -35.95 2.47 12.74
C LEU A 614 -36.52 1.24 13.46
N ALA A 615 -35.76 0.68 14.41
CA ALA A 615 -36.07 -0.61 15.03
C ALA A 615 -37.04 -0.51 16.23
N GLN A 616 -37.02 0.61 16.95
CA GLN A 616 -37.79 0.86 18.17
C GLN A 616 -38.19 2.35 18.23
N PRO A 617 -39.26 2.72 18.95
CA PRO A 617 -39.67 4.12 19.13
C PRO A 617 -38.60 4.97 19.81
N SER A 618 -38.47 6.23 19.39
CA SER A 618 -37.58 7.25 19.96
C SER A 618 -37.81 7.55 21.44
N THR A 619 -38.94 7.13 22.01
CA THR A 619 -39.34 7.31 23.41
C THR A 619 -38.88 6.18 24.35
N GLN A 620 -38.36 5.07 23.83
CA GLN A 620 -37.81 4.00 24.67
C GLN A 620 -36.41 4.38 25.18
N ALA A 621 -36.34 4.75 26.46
CA ALA A 621 -35.07 5.04 27.12
C ALA A 621 -34.14 3.80 27.12
N PRO A 622 -32.85 3.94 26.75
CA PRO A 622 -31.91 2.83 26.80
C PRO A 622 -31.69 2.40 28.25
N LEU A 623 -31.74 1.10 28.52
CA LEU A 623 -31.52 0.56 29.87
C LEU A 623 -30.02 0.64 30.22
N ILE A 624 -29.59 1.75 30.83
CA ILE A 624 -28.20 1.96 31.23
C ILE A 624 -27.88 1.14 32.49
N CYS A 625 -27.62 -0.16 32.30
CA CYS A 625 -26.95 -0.97 33.30
C CYS A 625 -25.48 -0.50 33.42
N THR A 626 -25.14 0.20 34.50
CA THR A 626 -23.74 0.53 34.83
C THR A 626 -23.01 -0.75 35.23
N ILE A 627 -22.34 -1.36 34.27
CA ILE A 627 -21.35 -2.42 34.49
C ILE A 627 -19.99 -1.74 34.71
N ASP A 628 -19.25 -2.15 35.74
CA ASP A 628 -17.91 -1.65 36.04
C ASP A 628 -16.92 -2.03 34.93
N HIS A 629 -16.75 -1.14 33.95
CA HIS A 629 -15.79 -1.32 32.87
C HIS A 629 -14.37 -1.03 33.35
N SER A 630 -13.66 -2.09 33.76
CA SER A 630 -12.20 -2.09 33.83
C SER A 630 -11.63 -1.67 32.47
N PRO A 631 -10.67 -0.72 32.39
CA PRO A 631 -10.25 -0.15 31.11
C PRO A 631 -9.66 -1.21 30.17
N THR A 632 -10.22 -1.30 28.96
CA THR A 632 -9.87 -2.34 27.97
C THR A 632 -8.95 -1.80 26.87
N TRP A 633 -8.32 -2.71 26.12
CA TRP A 633 -7.50 -2.35 24.95
C TRP A 633 -8.31 -1.68 23.82
N MET A 634 -9.65 -1.77 23.87
CA MET A 634 -10.56 -1.23 22.86
C MET A 634 -10.92 0.24 23.11
N ASP A 635 -10.83 0.70 24.36
CA ASP A 635 -11.43 1.98 24.78
C ASP A 635 -10.81 3.20 24.06
N PRO A 636 -9.48 3.31 23.88
CA PRO A 636 -8.89 4.42 23.11
C PRO A 636 -9.26 4.39 21.62
N ILE A 637 -9.64 3.22 21.09
CA ILE A 637 -10.11 3.06 19.70
C ILE A 637 -11.58 3.47 19.61
N LEU A 638 -12.42 3.05 20.57
CA LEU A 638 -13.83 3.43 20.68
C LEU A 638 -13.98 4.94 20.89
N GLN A 639 -13.30 5.51 21.88
CA GLN A 639 -13.28 6.94 22.17
C GLN A 639 -12.88 7.79 20.95
N PHE A 640 -11.85 7.38 20.21
CA PHE A 640 -11.46 8.08 18.97
C PHE A 640 -12.50 7.91 17.84
N LEU A 641 -13.08 6.72 17.66
CA LEU A 641 -14.06 6.49 16.60
C LEU A 641 -15.41 7.20 16.86
N GLN A 642 -15.85 7.24 18.12
CA GLN A 642 -17.11 7.87 18.53
C GLN A 642 -16.95 9.37 18.79
N ASN A 643 -16.04 9.74 19.69
CA ASN A 643 -15.96 11.10 20.26
C ASN A 643 -14.81 11.93 19.68
N GLN A 644 -14.00 11.36 18.77
CA GLN A 644 -12.80 11.98 18.17
C GLN A 644 -11.72 12.41 19.19
N THR A 645 -11.84 11.98 20.45
CA THR A 645 -10.85 12.23 21.50
C THR A 645 -9.59 11.38 21.27
N LEU A 646 -8.45 11.91 21.72
CA LEU A 646 -7.13 11.30 21.54
C LEU A 646 -6.34 11.39 22.86
N PRO A 647 -5.46 10.42 23.16
CA PRO A 647 -4.51 10.54 24.27
C PRO A 647 -3.62 11.78 24.15
N ALA A 648 -3.21 12.32 25.29
CA ALA A 648 -2.36 13.52 25.35
C ALA A 648 -0.93 13.31 24.82
N ASP A 649 -0.41 12.07 24.84
CA ASP A 649 0.85 11.71 24.17
C ASP A 649 0.69 11.77 22.64
N PRO A 650 1.41 12.65 21.90
CA PRO A 650 1.36 12.70 20.45
C PRO A 650 1.74 11.37 19.78
N ALA A 651 2.64 10.58 20.38
CA ALA A 651 3.02 9.28 19.84
C ALA A 651 1.90 8.24 20.02
N GLU A 652 1.14 8.28 21.12
CA GLU A 652 -0.04 7.44 21.31
C GLU A 652 -1.22 7.90 20.47
N ALA A 653 -1.50 9.20 20.39
CA ALA A 653 -2.49 9.75 19.49
C ALA A 653 -2.26 9.30 18.03
N ARG A 654 -1.01 9.36 17.54
CA ARG A 654 -0.65 8.87 16.20
C ARG A 654 -0.80 7.35 16.07
N ARG A 655 -0.45 6.58 17.11
CA ARG A 655 -0.68 5.12 17.18
C ARG A 655 -2.17 4.76 17.14
N VAL A 656 -3.03 5.49 17.85
CA VAL A 656 -4.49 5.32 17.88
C VAL A 656 -5.07 5.64 16.50
N ARG A 657 -4.86 6.85 15.96
CA ARG A 657 -5.35 7.26 14.62
C ARG A 657 -5.07 6.20 13.53
N HIS A 658 -3.82 5.76 13.40
CA HIS A 658 -3.43 4.76 12.40
C HIS A 658 -3.98 3.34 12.68
N ARG A 659 -4.15 2.95 13.96
CA ARG A 659 -4.83 1.68 14.30
C ARG A 659 -6.31 1.73 13.94
N SER A 660 -7.01 2.79 14.35
CA SER A 660 -8.47 2.92 14.27
C SER A 660 -9.03 2.87 12.84
N ALA A 661 -8.26 3.28 11.83
CA ALA A 661 -8.62 3.09 10.41
C ALA A 661 -8.91 1.62 10.01
N ARG A 662 -8.35 0.65 10.76
CA ARG A 662 -8.56 -0.80 10.57
C ARG A 662 -9.74 -1.37 11.37
N TYR A 663 -10.44 -0.52 12.12
CA TYR A 663 -11.61 -0.87 12.91
C TYR A 663 -12.82 -0.04 12.48
N LEU A 664 -13.98 -0.39 13.04
CA LEU A 664 -15.28 0.26 12.86
C LEU A 664 -16.18 -0.13 14.04
N VAL A 665 -17.22 0.67 14.32
CA VAL A 665 -18.22 0.36 15.34
C VAL A 665 -19.53 0.02 14.64
N ILE A 666 -20.15 -1.10 15.01
CA ILE A 666 -21.52 -1.49 14.61
C ILE A 666 -22.27 -1.82 15.90
N ASN A 667 -23.42 -1.20 16.11
CA ASN A 667 -24.32 -1.44 17.25
C ASN A 667 -23.56 -1.43 18.60
N GLY A 668 -22.74 -0.39 18.84
CA GLY A 668 -21.89 -0.23 20.02
C GLY A 668 -20.67 -1.17 20.11
N SER A 669 -20.62 -2.24 19.32
CA SER A 669 -19.53 -3.23 19.33
C SER A 669 -18.39 -2.84 18.38
N LEU A 670 -17.14 -2.99 18.83
CA LEU A 670 -15.96 -2.77 18.00
C LEU A 670 -15.70 -3.97 17.07
N TYR A 671 -15.51 -3.70 15.78
CA TYR A 671 -15.17 -4.69 14.77
C TYR A 671 -13.87 -4.33 14.05
N LYS A 672 -13.13 -5.33 13.62
CA LYS A 672 -11.88 -5.21 12.86
C LYS A 672 -12.06 -5.62 11.40
N ARG A 673 -11.54 -4.81 10.49
CA ARG A 673 -11.53 -5.05 9.04
C ARG A 673 -10.55 -6.19 8.69
N GLY A 674 -11.11 -7.33 8.25
CA GLY A 674 -10.34 -8.42 7.65
C GLY A 674 -9.98 -8.13 6.19
N PHE A 675 -8.94 -8.79 5.65
CA PHE A 675 -8.49 -8.58 4.26
C PHE A 675 -9.46 -9.17 3.21
N SER A 676 -10.33 -10.11 3.60
CA SER A 676 -11.17 -10.88 2.67
C SER A 676 -12.48 -11.39 3.31
N LEU A 677 -13.07 -10.60 4.22
CA LEU A 677 -14.29 -10.89 5.01
C LEU A 677 -14.19 -12.11 5.97
N PRO A 678 -15.10 -12.23 6.96
CA PRO A 678 -16.04 -11.22 7.45
C PRO A 678 -15.35 -10.14 8.33
N TYR A 679 -16.13 -9.23 8.90
CA TYR A 679 -15.67 -8.39 10.00
C TYR A 679 -15.43 -9.24 11.25
N LEU A 680 -14.34 -8.99 11.98
CA LEU A 680 -14.01 -9.72 13.21
C LEU A 680 -14.47 -8.91 14.42
N ARG A 681 -15.41 -9.42 15.23
CA ARG A 681 -15.78 -8.82 16.52
C ARG A 681 -14.55 -8.77 17.42
N CYS A 682 -14.28 -7.59 17.94
CA CYS A 682 -13.23 -7.40 18.93
C CYS A 682 -13.74 -7.88 20.29
N LEU A 683 -12.90 -8.59 21.03
CA LEU A 683 -13.25 -9.13 22.35
C LEU A 683 -12.35 -8.54 23.44
N THR A 684 -12.89 -8.46 24.65
CA THR A 684 -12.12 -8.38 25.89
C THR A 684 -11.24 -9.63 26.07
N LEU A 685 -10.27 -9.57 27.00
CA LEU A 685 -9.45 -10.73 27.32
C LEU A 685 -10.26 -11.87 27.95
N GLU A 686 -11.31 -11.54 28.72
CA GLU A 686 -12.18 -12.51 29.38
C GLU A 686 -13.11 -13.23 28.39
N GLU A 687 -13.83 -12.49 27.54
CA GLU A 687 -14.56 -13.08 26.39
C GLU A 687 -13.61 -13.93 25.52
N GLY A 688 -12.39 -13.45 25.29
CA GLY A 688 -11.37 -14.19 24.55
C GLY A 688 -10.98 -15.52 25.21
N HIS A 689 -10.80 -15.54 26.53
CA HIS A 689 -10.55 -16.77 27.29
C HIS A 689 -11.72 -17.75 27.27
N TYR A 690 -12.97 -17.26 27.35
CA TYR A 690 -14.17 -18.08 27.19
C TYR A 690 -14.23 -18.72 25.80
N VAL A 691 -14.03 -17.93 24.74
CA VAL A 691 -14.00 -18.40 23.35
C VAL A 691 -12.86 -19.40 23.12
N LEU A 692 -11.67 -19.21 23.70
CA LEU A 692 -10.60 -20.21 23.65
C LEU A 692 -10.98 -21.53 24.33
N ARG A 693 -11.68 -21.49 25.47
CA ARG A 693 -12.16 -22.68 26.19
C ARG A 693 -13.14 -23.46 25.35
N GLU A 694 -14.20 -22.83 24.84
CA GLU A 694 -15.23 -23.51 24.04
C GLU A 694 -14.67 -24.14 22.76
N ILE A 695 -13.79 -23.44 22.04
CA ILE A 695 -13.17 -23.97 20.81
C ILE A 695 -12.22 -25.15 21.08
N HIS A 696 -11.63 -25.22 22.28
CA HIS A 696 -10.65 -26.25 22.64
C HIS A 696 -11.28 -27.47 23.33
N GLU A 697 -12.19 -27.23 24.27
CA GLU A 697 -12.70 -28.20 25.27
C GLU A 697 -14.22 -28.40 25.24
N GLY A 698 -14.97 -27.53 24.57
CA GLY A 698 -16.44 -27.64 24.44
C GLY A 698 -16.88 -28.84 23.61
N ILE A 699 -18.19 -28.93 23.30
CA ILE A 699 -18.82 -30.11 22.66
C ILE A 699 -18.10 -30.49 21.34
N CYS A 700 -17.92 -29.53 20.43
CA CYS A 700 -17.15 -29.67 19.18
C CYS A 700 -15.65 -29.37 19.36
N GLY A 701 -15.19 -29.25 20.60
CA GLY A 701 -13.78 -29.15 20.99
C GLY A 701 -13.01 -30.41 20.58
N ASN A 702 -11.73 -30.24 20.28
CA ASN A 702 -10.86 -31.31 19.78
C ASN A 702 -9.42 -31.21 20.27
N HIS A 703 -9.17 -30.46 21.36
CA HIS A 703 -7.84 -30.22 21.92
C HIS A 703 -6.80 -29.75 20.88
N SER A 704 -7.23 -28.96 19.88
CA SER A 704 -6.38 -28.33 18.87
C SER A 704 -5.28 -27.48 19.52
N GLY A 705 -4.02 -27.77 19.21
CA GLY A 705 -2.87 -27.00 19.72
C GLY A 705 -2.87 -25.53 19.27
N ALA A 706 -2.31 -24.65 20.12
CA ALA A 706 -2.24 -23.18 20.02
C ALA A 706 -2.56 -22.53 18.67
N ARG A 707 -1.75 -22.79 17.64
CA ARG A 707 -1.90 -22.16 16.32
C ARG A 707 -3.20 -22.54 15.61
N SER A 708 -3.66 -23.79 15.76
CA SER A 708 -4.95 -24.22 15.22
C SER A 708 -6.12 -23.63 16.01
N LEU A 709 -5.98 -23.48 17.33
CA LEU A 709 -6.97 -22.86 18.20
C LEU A 709 -7.19 -21.38 17.83
N ALA A 710 -6.11 -20.60 17.75
CA ALA A 710 -6.16 -19.20 17.30
C ALA A 710 -6.75 -19.04 15.88
N HIS A 711 -6.40 -19.94 14.95
CA HIS A 711 -6.98 -19.93 13.60
C HIS A 711 -8.48 -20.30 13.56
N LYS A 712 -8.98 -21.11 14.52
CA LYS A 712 -10.42 -21.38 14.65
C LYS A 712 -11.17 -20.13 15.12
N ALA A 713 -10.66 -19.42 16.14
CA ALA A 713 -11.28 -18.18 16.65
C ALA A 713 -11.41 -17.09 15.56
N ILE A 714 -10.36 -16.86 14.76
CA ILE A 714 -10.42 -15.91 13.62
C ILE A 714 -11.49 -16.34 12.60
N ARG A 715 -11.63 -17.64 12.31
CA ARG A 715 -12.64 -18.15 11.36
C ARG A 715 -14.07 -18.05 11.87
N GLN A 716 -14.28 -18.09 13.19
CA GLN A 716 -15.58 -17.83 13.81
C GLN A 716 -15.90 -16.34 13.94
N GLY A 717 -14.99 -15.45 13.53
CA GLY A 717 -15.23 -14.01 13.51
C GLY A 717 -14.73 -13.26 14.74
N TYR A 718 -13.81 -13.81 15.53
CA TYR A 718 -13.31 -13.17 16.75
C TYR A 718 -11.85 -12.67 16.63
N PHE A 719 -11.53 -11.55 17.29
CA PHE A 719 -10.18 -11.01 17.36
C PHE A 719 -9.88 -10.26 18.67
N TRP A 720 -8.66 -10.42 19.17
CA TRP A 720 -8.02 -9.51 20.14
C TRP A 720 -6.49 -9.55 19.97
N PRO A 721 -5.72 -8.55 20.45
CA PRO A 721 -4.29 -8.40 20.13
C PRO A 721 -3.41 -9.61 20.50
N SER A 722 -3.69 -10.23 21.64
CA SER A 722 -2.91 -11.32 22.25
C SER A 722 -3.40 -12.73 21.90
N LEU A 723 -4.41 -12.88 21.03
CA LEU A 723 -5.02 -14.16 20.64
C LEU A 723 -4.03 -15.32 20.40
N HIS A 724 -2.87 -15.06 19.79
CA HIS A 724 -1.86 -16.09 19.55
C HIS A 724 -1.06 -16.51 20.80
N THR A 725 -0.73 -15.58 21.70
CA THR A 725 -0.07 -15.89 22.98
C THR A 725 -1.04 -16.58 23.93
N ASP A 726 -2.29 -16.15 23.94
CA ASP A 726 -3.29 -16.62 24.89
C ASP A 726 -3.73 -18.05 24.53
N ALA A 727 -3.91 -18.34 23.24
CA ALA A 727 -4.10 -19.70 22.75
C ALA A 727 -2.89 -20.62 23.05
N GLN A 728 -1.67 -20.08 23.09
CA GLN A 728 -0.49 -20.84 23.50
C GLN A 728 -0.51 -21.15 25.00
N ALA A 729 -0.66 -20.13 25.84
CA ALA A 729 -0.75 -20.29 27.30
C ALA A 729 -1.91 -21.22 27.72
N PHE A 730 -3.07 -21.12 27.06
CA PHE A 730 -4.21 -22.00 27.29
C PHE A 730 -3.88 -23.47 26.99
N THR A 731 -3.31 -23.76 25.81
CA THR A 731 -2.96 -25.15 25.45
C THR A 731 -1.78 -25.72 26.23
N GLN A 732 -0.91 -24.88 26.81
CA GLN A 732 0.11 -25.29 27.77
C GLN A 732 -0.48 -25.66 29.15
N LYS A 733 -1.55 -24.98 29.59
CA LYS A 733 -2.25 -25.27 30.85
C LYS A 733 -3.25 -26.44 30.77
N CYS A 734 -3.72 -26.82 29.58
CA CYS A 734 -4.66 -27.92 29.41
C CYS A 734 -4.01 -29.29 29.71
N ASP A 735 -4.38 -29.90 30.82
CA ASP A 735 -3.92 -31.21 31.30
C ASP A 735 -3.99 -32.31 30.22
N LYS A 736 -5.13 -32.43 29.52
CA LYS A 736 -5.32 -33.40 28.43
C LYS A 736 -4.32 -33.20 27.29
N CYS A 737 -3.99 -31.94 26.95
CA CYS A 737 -2.95 -31.65 25.94
C CYS A 737 -1.55 -32.06 26.39
N GLN A 738 -1.24 -31.95 27.69
CA GLN A 738 0.06 -32.36 28.23
C GLN A 738 0.18 -33.88 28.35
N ARG A 739 -0.81 -34.56 28.94
CA ARG A 739 -0.82 -36.03 29.08
C ARG A 739 -0.73 -36.76 27.76
N PHE A 740 -1.37 -36.23 26.72
CA PHE A 740 -1.34 -36.80 25.37
C PHE A 740 -0.40 -36.03 24.43
N ALA A 741 0.61 -35.32 24.94
CA ALA A 741 1.65 -34.72 24.10
C ALA A 741 2.49 -35.80 23.40
N ASN A 742 2.85 -35.58 22.13
CA ASN A 742 3.83 -36.42 21.44
C ASN A 742 5.21 -35.81 21.65
N ILE A 743 6.09 -36.49 22.39
CA ILE A 743 7.53 -36.15 22.44
C ILE A 743 8.16 -36.67 21.11
N PRO A 744 8.69 -35.80 20.23
CA PRO A 744 9.28 -36.24 18.97
C PRO A 744 10.69 -36.79 19.20
N GLN A 745 10.83 -38.12 19.15
CA GLN A 745 12.10 -38.83 19.31
C GLN A 745 13.01 -38.79 18.06
N LEU A 746 12.57 -38.16 16.95
CA LEU A 746 13.35 -37.98 15.73
C LEU A 746 13.16 -36.57 15.15
N PRO A 747 14.16 -36.02 14.42
CA PRO A 747 14.02 -34.76 13.71
C PRO A 747 12.96 -34.84 12.60
N ALA A 748 12.35 -33.70 12.28
CA ALA A 748 11.26 -33.64 11.31
C ALA A 748 11.78 -33.66 9.86
N GLU A 749 11.60 -34.79 9.17
CA GLU A 749 11.89 -34.89 7.73
C GLU A 749 11.04 -33.91 6.88
N PRO A 750 11.60 -33.39 5.76
CA PRO A 750 10.87 -32.51 4.86
C PRO A 750 9.79 -33.27 4.07
N LEU A 751 8.52 -33.05 4.41
CA LEU A 751 7.37 -33.66 3.71
C LEU A 751 7.34 -33.29 2.22
N THR A 752 7.58 -34.28 1.35
CA THR A 752 7.41 -34.16 -0.10
C THR A 752 5.95 -33.85 -0.44
N ALA A 753 5.70 -32.73 -1.12
CA ALA A 753 4.36 -32.31 -1.46
C ALA A 753 3.83 -33.03 -2.71
N MET A 754 2.95 -34.03 -2.53
CA MET A 754 2.17 -34.59 -3.63
C MET A 754 1.14 -33.56 -4.14
N VAL A 755 1.12 -33.33 -5.45
CA VAL A 755 0.26 -32.33 -6.11
C VAL A 755 -0.86 -33.04 -6.87
N SER A 756 -2.08 -33.00 -6.33
CA SER A 756 -3.29 -33.23 -7.11
C SER A 756 -3.61 -31.97 -7.93
N PRO A 757 -4.13 -32.08 -9.17
CA PRO A 757 -4.35 -30.91 -10.04
C PRO A 757 -5.64 -30.11 -9.74
N TRP A 758 -6.68 -30.72 -9.17
CA TRP A 758 -7.94 -30.05 -8.78
C TRP A 758 -8.66 -30.80 -7.63
N PRO A 759 -9.65 -30.18 -6.94
CA PRO A 759 -10.42 -30.80 -5.87
C PRO A 759 -10.99 -32.18 -6.23
N PHE A 760 -10.91 -33.12 -5.28
CA PHE A 760 -11.50 -34.47 -5.36
C PHE A 760 -11.01 -35.36 -6.52
N ALA A 761 -10.01 -34.93 -7.31
CA ALA A 761 -9.46 -35.67 -8.44
C ALA A 761 -8.70 -36.94 -8.03
N GLN A 762 -8.09 -36.92 -6.84
CA GLN A 762 -7.24 -37.98 -6.33
C GLN A 762 -7.47 -38.17 -4.84
N TRP A 763 -7.99 -39.34 -4.47
CA TRP A 763 -8.16 -39.73 -3.08
C TRP A 763 -7.10 -40.77 -2.71
N GLY A 764 -6.59 -40.70 -1.49
CA GLY A 764 -5.99 -41.86 -0.84
C GLY A 764 -7.03 -42.59 0.02
N LEU A 765 -6.83 -43.88 0.23
CA LEU A 765 -7.68 -44.77 1.02
C LEU A 765 -6.80 -45.67 1.92
N ASP A 766 -7.20 -45.89 3.16
CA ASP A 766 -6.46 -46.67 4.18
C ASP A 766 -7.43 -47.22 5.26
N LEU A 767 -6.98 -48.15 6.10
CA LEU A 767 -7.74 -48.72 7.21
C LEU A 767 -7.12 -48.41 8.59
N ILE A 768 -8.00 -48.24 9.59
CA ILE A 768 -7.66 -48.17 11.01
C ILE A 768 -8.22 -49.40 11.71
N GLY A 769 -7.36 -50.25 12.28
CA GLY A 769 -7.78 -51.30 13.21
C GLY A 769 -6.72 -52.38 13.44
N PRO A 770 -7.04 -53.43 14.22
CA PRO A 770 -8.26 -53.54 15.02
C PRO A 770 -8.28 -52.54 16.19
N MET A 771 -9.46 -51.97 16.44
CA MET A 771 -9.78 -51.10 17.59
C MET A 771 -10.53 -51.92 18.67
N PRO A 772 -10.66 -51.41 19.91
CA PRO A 772 -11.55 -52.02 20.92
C PRO A 772 -12.96 -52.20 20.36
N GLU A 773 -13.66 -53.27 20.73
CA GLU A 773 -14.98 -53.57 20.17
C GLU A 773 -16.01 -52.48 20.54
N GLY A 774 -16.64 -51.88 19.52
CA GLY A 774 -17.67 -50.86 19.68
C GLY A 774 -19.09 -51.42 19.54
N LYS A 775 -20.10 -50.57 19.80
CA LYS A 775 -21.51 -50.91 19.52
C LYS A 775 -21.66 -51.38 18.06
N GLY A 776 -22.39 -52.49 17.84
CA GLY A 776 -22.53 -53.11 16.52
C GLY A 776 -21.33 -53.97 16.09
N GLN A 777 -20.50 -54.45 17.02
CA GLN A 777 -19.32 -55.30 16.77
C GLN A 777 -18.26 -54.67 15.83
N VAL A 778 -18.28 -53.34 15.66
CA VAL A 778 -17.33 -52.65 14.81
C VAL A 778 -15.93 -52.66 15.44
N LYS A 779 -14.92 -52.95 14.61
CA LYS A 779 -13.52 -53.19 15.00
C LYS A 779 -12.52 -52.46 14.10
N TYR A 780 -12.97 -51.94 12.96
CA TYR A 780 -12.15 -51.26 11.97
C TYR A 780 -12.81 -49.94 11.56
N ALA A 781 -12.05 -49.02 10.97
CA ALA A 781 -12.61 -47.91 10.22
C ALA A 781 -11.89 -47.78 8.86
N VAL A 782 -12.65 -47.47 7.82
CA VAL A 782 -12.09 -47.07 6.51
C VAL A 782 -11.99 -45.55 6.48
N VAL A 783 -10.89 -45.01 5.94
CA VAL A 783 -10.65 -43.57 5.85
C VAL A 783 -10.17 -43.20 4.44
N ALA A 784 -10.81 -42.20 3.83
CA ALA A 784 -10.40 -41.63 2.55
C ALA A 784 -10.03 -40.14 2.70
N VAL A 785 -9.03 -39.68 1.95
CA VAL A 785 -8.57 -38.28 1.98
C VAL A 785 -8.29 -37.75 0.58
N ASP A 786 -8.92 -36.63 0.21
CA ASP A 786 -8.62 -35.93 -1.06
C ASP A 786 -7.27 -35.20 -0.99
N TYR A 787 -6.40 -35.51 -1.95
CA TYR A 787 -5.04 -34.99 -2.03
C TYR A 787 -4.97 -33.51 -2.42
N PHE A 788 -6.06 -32.88 -2.89
CA PHE A 788 -6.09 -31.44 -3.12
C PHE A 788 -6.58 -30.67 -1.87
N THR A 789 -7.84 -30.85 -1.49
CA THR A 789 -8.51 -30.07 -0.42
C THR A 789 -8.06 -30.45 0.98
N LYS A 790 -7.51 -31.66 1.15
CA LYS A 790 -7.29 -32.35 2.43
C LYS A 790 -8.60 -32.59 3.20
N TRP A 791 -9.71 -32.75 2.47
CA TRP A 791 -10.96 -33.27 3.00
C TRP A 791 -10.81 -34.74 3.37
N ALA A 792 -11.50 -35.19 4.42
CA ALA A 792 -11.41 -36.56 4.92
C ALA A 792 -12.81 -37.13 5.19
N GLU A 793 -13.04 -38.37 4.77
CA GLU A 793 -14.24 -39.17 5.03
C GLU A 793 -13.85 -40.42 5.81
N ALA A 794 -14.66 -40.85 6.77
CA ALA A 794 -14.38 -42.02 7.59
C ALA A 794 -15.66 -42.77 8.00
N GLU A 795 -15.63 -44.11 7.96
CA GLU A 795 -16.76 -44.98 8.32
C GLU A 795 -16.30 -46.15 9.19
N ALA A 796 -17.08 -46.53 10.21
CA ALA A 796 -16.79 -47.66 11.08
C ALA A 796 -17.32 -48.99 10.51
N LEU A 797 -16.50 -50.04 10.55
CA LEU A 797 -16.75 -51.35 9.95
C LEU A 797 -16.55 -52.49 10.96
N ALA A 798 -17.44 -53.48 10.93
CA ALA A 798 -17.26 -54.77 11.62
C ALA A 798 -16.30 -55.69 10.84
N THR A 799 -16.45 -55.75 9.51
CA THR A 799 -15.69 -56.66 8.63
C THR A 799 -15.10 -55.92 7.43
N ILE A 800 -13.82 -56.12 7.16
CA ILE A 800 -13.05 -55.44 6.11
C ILE A 800 -13.15 -56.15 4.74
N THR A 801 -14.37 -56.41 4.28
CA THR A 801 -14.64 -57.10 2.99
C THR A 801 -14.67 -56.13 1.82
N ALA A 802 -14.28 -56.59 0.61
CA ALA A 802 -14.24 -55.76 -0.59
C ALA A 802 -15.60 -55.09 -0.90
N ALA A 803 -16.72 -55.81 -0.74
CA ALA A 803 -18.06 -55.25 -0.94
C ALA A 803 -18.41 -54.09 0.02
N ARG A 804 -17.83 -54.05 1.24
CA ARG A 804 -17.97 -52.91 2.15
C ARG A 804 -17.12 -51.72 1.70
N ILE A 805 -15.94 -51.95 1.13
CA ILE A 805 -15.12 -50.89 0.52
C ILE A 805 -15.78 -50.33 -0.74
N GLU A 806 -16.33 -51.19 -1.60
CA GLU A 806 -17.14 -50.80 -2.78
C GLU A 806 -18.32 -49.91 -2.34
N SER A 807 -19.06 -50.33 -1.31
CA SER A 807 -20.17 -49.56 -0.73
C SER A 807 -19.72 -48.19 -0.20
N PHE A 808 -18.62 -48.15 0.57
CA PHE A 808 -18.06 -46.91 1.12
C PHE A 808 -17.62 -45.93 0.01
N VAL A 809 -16.87 -46.41 -0.99
CA VAL A 809 -16.41 -45.57 -2.10
C VAL A 809 -17.60 -45.06 -2.93
N TRP A 810 -18.60 -45.90 -3.17
CA TRP A 810 -19.83 -45.49 -3.85
C TRP A 810 -20.57 -44.39 -3.07
N GLN A 811 -20.93 -44.65 -1.81
CA GLN A 811 -21.79 -43.76 -1.02
C GLN A 811 -21.07 -42.50 -0.56
N ASN A 812 -19.85 -42.60 -0.03
CA ASN A 812 -19.15 -41.48 0.60
C ASN A 812 -18.28 -40.67 -0.36
N ILE A 813 -17.82 -41.25 -1.47
CA ILE A 813 -17.02 -40.54 -2.49
C ILE A 813 -17.88 -40.25 -3.72
N VAL A 814 -18.32 -41.28 -4.46
CA VAL A 814 -18.93 -41.11 -5.79
C VAL A 814 -20.26 -40.36 -5.72
N CYS A 815 -21.17 -40.76 -4.84
CA CYS A 815 -22.49 -40.13 -4.71
C CYS A 815 -22.46 -38.72 -4.09
N ARG A 816 -21.34 -38.30 -3.47
CA ARG A 816 -21.22 -37.01 -2.76
C ARG A 816 -20.31 -36.00 -3.42
N PHE A 817 -19.26 -36.44 -4.12
CA PHE A 817 -18.25 -35.59 -4.76
C PHE A 817 -18.03 -35.90 -6.25
N GLY A 818 -18.72 -36.90 -6.80
CA GLY A 818 -18.54 -37.37 -8.18
C GLY A 818 -17.46 -38.43 -8.33
N ILE A 819 -17.31 -38.97 -9.54
CA ILE A 819 -16.34 -40.02 -9.85
C ILE A 819 -14.91 -39.45 -9.80
N PRO A 820 -14.01 -39.97 -8.93
CA PRO A 820 -12.64 -39.49 -8.86
C PRO A 820 -11.80 -40.02 -10.03
N ASN A 821 -10.87 -39.19 -10.54
CA ASN A 821 -9.95 -39.61 -11.60
C ASN A 821 -8.99 -40.72 -11.13
N SER A 822 -8.63 -40.74 -9.84
CA SER A 822 -7.77 -41.80 -9.27
C SER A 822 -8.00 -42.05 -7.78
N ILE A 823 -7.74 -43.28 -7.36
CA ILE A 823 -7.71 -43.69 -5.94
C ILE A 823 -6.35 -44.35 -5.66
N VAL A 824 -5.71 -43.97 -4.55
CA VAL A 824 -4.45 -44.53 -4.06
C VAL A 824 -4.72 -45.41 -2.84
N THR A 825 -4.20 -46.63 -2.81
CA THR A 825 -4.35 -47.60 -1.71
C THR A 825 -3.01 -48.20 -1.30
N ASP A 826 -2.93 -48.87 -0.15
CA ASP A 826 -1.87 -49.83 0.14
C ASP A 826 -2.14 -51.18 -0.58
N ASN A 827 -1.20 -52.12 -0.51
CA ASN A 827 -1.37 -53.46 -1.10
C ASN A 827 -2.21 -54.41 -0.21
N GLY A 828 -3.18 -53.87 0.54
CA GLY A 828 -4.07 -54.65 1.37
C GLY A 828 -5.00 -55.54 0.52
N ARG A 829 -5.15 -56.82 0.89
CA ARG A 829 -5.97 -57.82 0.16
C ARG A 829 -7.43 -57.41 -0.03
N GLN A 830 -7.93 -56.50 0.81
CA GLN A 830 -9.26 -55.89 0.70
C GLN A 830 -9.40 -54.90 -0.46
N PHE A 831 -8.30 -54.27 -0.89
CA PHE A 831 -8.22 -53.34 -2.03
C PHE A 831 -7.67 -54.05 -3.28
N ASP A 832 -6.73 -54.98 -3.11
CA ASP A 832 -6.19 -55.81 -4.18
C ASP A 832 -7.12 -56.99 -4.55
N ASN A 833 -8.40 -56.68 -4.82
CA ASN A 833 -9.44 -57.66 -5.13
C ASN A 833 -9.95 -57.47 -6.57
N ALA A 834 -10.21 -58.58 -7.28
CA ALA A 834 -10.76 -58.55 -8.64
C ALA A 834 -12.09 -57.77 -8.74
N LYS A 835 -12.99 -57.89 -7.75
CA LYS A 835 -14.27 -57.16 -7.74
C LYS A 835 -14.07 -55.65 -7.62
N PHE A 836 -13.25 -55.20 -6.68
CA PHE A 836 -12.95 -53.77 -6.51
C PHE A 836 -12.22 -53.18 -7.72
N LYS A 837 -11.28 -53.93 -8.32
CA LYS A 837 -10.63 -53.56 -9.59
C LYS A 837 -11.66 -53.41 -10.73
N GLN A 838 -12.62 -54.33 -10.85
CA GLN A 838 -13.68 -54.27 -11.85
C GLN A 838 -14.62 -53.07 -11.59
N PHE A 839 -15.02 -52.81 -10.34
CA PHE A 839 -15.79 -51.64 -9.94
C PHE A 839 -15.10 -50.32 -10.33
N CYS A 840 -13.81 -50.16 -9.99
CA CYS A 840 -13.04 -49.00 -10.41
C CYS A 840 -12.93 -48.89 -11.94
N SER A 841 -12.71 -50.01 -12.64
CA SER A 841 -12.58 -50.04 -14.11
C SER A 841 -13.88 -49.63 -14.81
N ASN A 842 -15.03 -50.13 -14.34
CA ASN A 842 -16.35 -49.79 -14.87
C ASN A 842 -16.64 -48.27 -14.72
N LEU A 843 -16.23 -47.68 -13.60
CA LEU A 843 -16.33 -46.24 -13.33
C LEU A 843 -15.17 -45.42 -13.93
N LYS A 844 -14.23 -46.05 -14.66
CA LYS A 844 -13.02 -45.42 -15.25
C LYS A 844 -12.09 -44.75 -14.23
N ILE A 845 -12.18 -45.16 -12.96
CA ILE A 845 -11.32 -44.69 -11.86
C ILE A 845 -9.95 -45.36 -11.95
N ARG A 846 -8.88 -44.59 -12.05
CA ARG A 846 -7.52 -45.14 -12.05
C ARG A 846 -7.10 -45.54 -10.62
N LEU A 847 -7.25 -46.82 -10.30
CA LEU A 847 -6.71 -47.39 -9.07
C LEU A 847 -5.17 -47.47 -9.13
N CYS A 848 -4.51 -46.99 -8.08
CA CYS A 848 -3.05 -46.96 -7.94
C CYS A 848 -2.66 -47.57 -6.58
N PHE A 849 -1.69 -48.48 -6.58
CA PHE A 849 -1.18 -49.09 -5.36
C PHE A 849 0.14 -48.44 -4.92
N ALA A 850 0.28 -48.19 -3.62
CA ALA A 850 1.50 -47.68 -3.03
C ALA A 850 2.59 -48.77 -3.01
N SER A 851 3.74 -48.52 -3.62
CA SER A 851 4.86 -49.46 -3.57
C SER A 851 5.46 -49.54 -2.15
N PRO A 852 5.82 -50.73 -1.64
CA PRO A 852 6.53 -50.86 -0.36
C PRO A 852 7.83 -50.06 -0.27
N ALA A 853 8.46 -49.74 -1.41
CA ALA A 853 9.66 -48.90 -1.47
C ALA A 853 9.37 -47.38 -1.40
N HIS A 854 8.11 -46.98 -1.58
CA HIS A 854 7.66 -45.57 -1.61
C HIS A 854 6.36 -45.35 -0.81
N PRO A 855 6.30 -45.71 0.50
CA PRO A 855 5.08 -45.56 1.32
C PRO A 855 4.57 -44.11 1.40
N GLN A 856 5.46 -43.13 1.17
CA GLN A 856 5.13 -41.72 1.01
C GLN A 856 3.95 -41.45 0.06
N SER A 857 3.68 -42.32 -0.93
CA SER A 857 2.57 -42.14 -1.87
C SER A 857 1.16 -42.28 -1.26
N ASN A 858 1.01 -42.90 -0.07
CA ASN A 858 -0.25 -42.88 0.71
C ASN A 858 -0.17 -42.04 2.01
N GLY A 859 0.97 -41.37 2.25
CA GLY A 859 1.29 -40.72 3.53
C GLY A 859 0.34 -39.59 3.98
N GLN A 860 -0.56 -39.12 3.10
CA GLN A 860 -1.61 -38.16 3.46
C GLN A 860 -2.73 -38.80 4.29
N VAL A 861 -3.15 -40.02 3.93
CA VAL A 861 -4.16 -40.76 4.69
C VAL A 861 -3.57 -41.22 6.00
N GLU A 862 -2.33 -41.72 6.00
CA GLU A 862 -1.61 -42.03 7.24
C GLU A 862 -1.56 -40.83 8.21
N ALA A 863 -1.34 -39.62 7.70
CA ALA A 863 -1.27 -38.41 8.53
C ALA A 863 -2.64 -38.08 9.15
N VAL A 864 -3.73 -38.26 8.41
CA VAL A 864 -5.10 -38.15 8.94
C VAL A 864 -5.41 -39.30 9.91
N ASN A 865 -4.95 -40.52 9.65
CA ASN A 865 -5.16 -41.67 10.53
C ASN A 865 -4.39 -41.53 11.85
N LYS A 866 -3.21 -40.91 11.84
CA LYS A 866 -2.46 -40.49 13.04
C LYS A 866 -3.22 -39.41 13.82
N ILE A 867 -3.93 -38.50 13.14
CA ILE A 867 -4.80 -37.47 13.75
C ILE A 867 -6.08 -38.09 14.34
N ILE A 868 -6.77 -38.99 13.63
CA ILE A 868 -7.98 -39.70 14.12
C ILE A 868 -7.62 -40.50 15.36
N LYS A 869 -6.58 -41.35 15.29
CA LYS A 869 -6.09 -42.16 16.42
C LYS A 869 -5.73 -41.31 17.65
N LYS A 870 -5.19 -40.09 17.45
CA LYS A 870 -4.93 -39.15 18.57
C LYS A 870 -6.20 -38.49 19.12
N THR A 871 -7.09 -38.01 18.25
CA THR A 871 -8.34 -37.34 18.65
C THR A 871 -9.24 -38.29 19.45
N LEU A 872 -9.40 -39.54 18.98
CA LEU A 872 -10.12 -40.59 19.70
C LEU A 872 -9.48 -40.88 21.06
N LYS A 873 -8.15 -41.06 21.14
CA LYS A 873 -7.44 -41.23 22.43
C LYS A 873 -7.62 -40.04 23.40
N THR A 874 -7.77 -38.82 22.89
CA THR A 874 -7.91 -37.61 23.73
C THR A 874 -9.35 -37.38 24.20
N LYS A 875 -10.36 -37.87 23.46
CA LYS A 875 -11.78 -37.84 23.88
C LYS A 875 -12.21 -39.06 24.72
N LEU A 876 -11.67 -40.25 24.44
CA LEU A 876 -12.11 -41.54 24.99
C LEU A 876 -11.14 -42.07 26.05
N ASP A 877 -11.10 -41.42 27.21
CA ASP A 877 -10.21 -41.78 28.32
C ASP A 877 -10.56 -43.18 28.91
N LYS A 878 -11.76 -43.30 29.49
CA LYS A 878 -12.27 -44.58 30.05
C LYS A 878 -13.32 -45.28 29.16
N ALA A 879 -14.11 -44.51 28.40
CA ALA A 879 -15.27 -45.01 27.63
C ALA A 879 -14.90 -45.64 26.26
N LYS A 880 -13.96 -46.61 26.25
CA LYS A 880 -13.29 -47.10 25.02
C LYS A 880 -14.20 -47.71 23.94
N GLY A 881 -15.45 -48.10 24.26
CA GLY A 881 -16.40 -48.69 23.30
C GLY A 881 -17.21 -47.69 22.45
N CYS A 882 -17.21 -46.40 22.79
CA CYS A 882 -18.02 -45.37 22.12
C CYS A 882 -17.31 -44.66 20.94
N TRP A 883 -16.16 -45.17 20.48
CA TRP A 883 -15.46 -44.59 19.32
C TRP A 883 -16.24 -44.56 17.98
N PRO A 884 -17.19 -45.48 17.68
CA PRO A 884 -17.93 -45.41 16.42
C PRO A 884 -18.83 -44.17 16.34
N GLU A 885 -19.38 -43.76 17.48
CA GLU A 885 -20.25 -42.59 17.64
C GLU A 885 -19.48 -41.27 17.51
N LEU A 886 -18.14 -41.31 17.53
CA LEU A 886 -17.24 -40.15 17.38
C LEU A 886 -16.51 -40.09 16.03
N LEU A 887 -16.81 -40.98 15.09
CA LEU A 887 -16.31 -40.91 13.71
C LEU A 887 -17.15 -40.06 12.74
N PRO A 888 -18.50 -40.03 12.80
CA PRO A 888 -19.32 -39.33 11.80
C PRO A 888 -19.50 -37.83 12.10
N GLU A 889 -18.40 -37.07 12.14
CA GLU A 889 -18.45 -35.60 12.03
C GLU A 889 -17.37 -35.08 11.05
N PRO A 890 -17.67 -34.04 10.24
CA PRO A 890 -16.72 -33.40 9.32
C PRO A 890 -15.69 -32.48 10.04
N SER A 891 -15.38 -32.74 11.32
CA SER A 891 -14.60 -31.86 12.20
C SER A 891 -13.09 -32.17 12.27
N LEU A 892 -12.59 -33.09 11.42
CA LEU A 892 -11.18 -33.49 11.37
C LEU A 892 -10.21 -32.35 10.95
N PRO A 893 -9.12 -32.09 11.69
CA PRO A 893 -8.23 -30.96 11.43
C PRO A 893 -7.27 -31.20 10.25
N ARG A 894 -7.21 -30.22 9.33
CA ARG A 894 -6.41 -30.30 8.10
C ARG A 894 -4.89 -30.25 8.37
N PRO A 895 -4.06 -31.03 7.66
CA PRO A 895 -2.59 -30.99 7.78
C PRO A 895 -1.97 -29.66 7.30
N LYS A 896 -0.70 -29.43 7.68
CA LYS A 896 0.03 -28.15 7.51
C LYS A 896 0.17 -27.74 6.03
N LYS A 897 -0.28 -26.53 5.66
CA LYS A 897 0.15 -25.86 4.41
C LYS A 897 1.60 -25.37 4.56
N THR A 898 2.49 -25.79 3.65
CA THR A 898 3.79 -25.13 3.41
C THR A 898 3.60 -23.83 2.60
N ARG A 899 4.58 -22.91 2.65
CA ARG A 899 4.39 -21.50 2.25
C ARG A 899 5.17 -21.12 0.98
N ARG A 900 4.58 -21.32 -0.21
CA ARG A 900 4.82 -20.41 -1.36
C ARG A 900 3.78 -20.53 -2.49
N THR A 901 3.39 -19.36 -3.01
CA THR A 901 2.91 -19.08 -4.39
C THR A 901 1.99 -20.09 -5.10
N ALA A 902 0.68 -19.86 -4.98
CA ALA A 902 -0.28 -20.04 -6.08
C ALA A 902 -1.35 -18.94 -6.00
N ARG A 903 -1.73 -18.34 -7.14
CA ARG A 903 -2.93 -17.46 -7.23
C ARG A 903 -4.08 -18.31 -7.77
N SER A 904 -5.06 -18.63 -6.92
CA SER A 904 -6.31 -19.26 -7.31
C SER A 904 -7.48 -18.50 -6.69
N ARG A 905 -8.50 -18.16 -7.49
CA ARG A 905 -9.77 -17.64 -6.97
C ARG A 905 -10.44 -18.75 -6.15
N GLU A 906 -10.70 -18.52 -4.86
CA GLU A 906 -11.45 -19.48 -4.04
C GLU A 906 -12.94 -19.38 -4.39
N TYR A 907 -13.52 -20.45 -4.94
CA TYR A 907 -14.95 -20.57 -5.19
C TYR A 907 -15.71 -20.83 -3.88
N GLN A 908 -16.94 -20.33 -3.79
CA GLN A 908 -17.82 -20.54 -2.64
C GLN A 908 -18.55 -21.89 -2.76
N ASN A 909 -18.31 -22.81 -1.84
CA ASN A 909 -19.14 -24.01 -1.68
C ASN A 909 -20.22 -23.76 -0.62
N ARG A 910 -21.47 -23.54 -1.04
CA ARG A 910 -22.64 -23.78 -0.17
C ARG A 910 -22.94 -25.29 -0.18
N ALA A 911 -23.15 -25.88 0.99
CA ALA A 911 -23.82 -27.18 1.09
C ALA A 911 -25.33 -26.94 1.20
N PRO A 912 -26.19 -27.65 0.44
CA PRO A 912 -27.64 -27.52 0.58
C PRO A 912 -28.13 -28.31 1.80
N SER A 913 -28.83 -27.64 2.71
CA SER A 913 -29.66 -28.28 3.73
C SER A 913 -30.95 -28.81 3.11
N ARG A 914 -31.35 -30.05 3.44
CA ARG A 914 -32.66 -30.60 3.05
C ARG A 914 -33.81 -29.82 3.75
N PRO A 915 -34.81 -29.33 3.01
CA PRO A 915 -36.17 -29.18 3.51
C PRO A 915 -36.86 -30.55 3.61
N ALA A 916 -37.96 -30.63 4.35
CA ALA A 916 -38.86 -31.77 4.30
C ALA A 916 -39.67 -31.78 2.98
N ALA A 917 -40.32 -32.91 2.67
CA ALA A 917 -41.14 -33.06 1.48
C ALA A 917 -42.63 -33.11 1.83
N GLU A 918 -43.42 -32.25 1.18
CA GLU A 918 -44.87 -32.36 1.03
C GLU A 918 -45.23 -31.83 -0.37
N ALA A 919 -46.34 -32.32 -0.95
CA ALA A 919 -46.54 -32.30 -2.40
C ALA A 919 -47.69 -31.37 -2.85
N PRO A 920 -47.55 -30.71 -4.03
CA PRO A 920 -48.68 -30.13 -4.75
C PRO A 920 -49.22 -31.09 -5.83
N ALA A 921 -50.50 -30.97 -6.16
CA ALA A 921 -51.17 -31.72 -7.22
C ALA A 921 -51.86 -30.78 -8.23
N SER A 922 -52.28 -31.37 -9.36
CA SER A 922 -53.19 -30.84 -10.39
C SER A 922 -52.72 -29.72 -11.34
N CYS A 923 -52.84 -30.04 -12.65
CA CYS A 923 -53.38 -29.24 -13.76
C CYS A 923 -52.75 -27.89 -14.23
N SER A 924 -52.81 -27.50 -15.52
CA SER A 924 -52.86 -28.26 -16.80
C SER A 924 -52.79 -27.34 -18.03
N ALA A 925 -51.82 -27.56 -18.94
CA ALA A 925 -51.83 -27.18 -20.37
C ALA A 925 -51.92 -25.65 -20.75
N PRO A 926 -51.77 -25.23 -22.03
CA PRO A 926 -51.40 -25.98 -23.24
C PRO A 926 -50.12 -25.47 -23.98
N ALA A 927 -49.84 -26.14 -25.10
CA ALA A 927 -48.75 -25.92 -26.07
C ALA A 927 -49.00 -24.68 -26.99
N GLN A 928 -48.22 -24.27 -28.02
CA GLN A 928 -47.03 -24.73 -28.79
C GLN A 928 -46.59 -23.50 -29.67
N PRO A 929 -45.75 -23.56 -30.75
CA PRO A 929 -44.65 -24.43 -31.18
C PRO A 929 -43.34 -23.58 -31.30
N ARG A 930 -42.33 -23.72 -32.19
CA ARG A 930 -41.89 -24.67 -33.25
C ARG A 930 -40.34 -24.54 -33.39
N ALA A 931 -39.67 -25.38 -34.19
CA ALA A 931 -38.22 -25.28 -34.43
C ALA A 931 -37.75 -25.92 -35.77
N GLN A 932 -36.47 -25.71 -36.12
CA GLN A 932 -35.66 -26.40 -37.16
C GLN A 932 -36.01 -26.05 -38.64
N PRO A 933 -35.20 -26.45 -39.67
CA PRO A 933 -33.96 -27.25 -39.67
C PRO A 933 -32.77 -26.70 -40.52
N ILE A 934 -31.65 -27.46 -40.58
CA ILE A 934 -30.86 -27.88 -41.78
C ILE A 934 -29.37 -28.17 -41.43
N THR A 935 -28.71 -29.06 -42.18
CA THR A 935 -27.35 -29.60 -41.95
C THR A 935 -26.60 -29.84 -43.29
N LEU A 936 -25.29 -30.20 -43.24
CA LEU A 936 -24.42 -30.67 -44.34
C LEU A 936 -23.93 -29.58 -45.35
N ALA A 937 -22.73 -29.61 -45.97
CA ALA A 937 -21.52 -30.46 -45.84
C ALA A 937 -20.22 -29.74 -46.31
N GLU A 938 -19.09 -30.49 -46.37
CA GLU A 938 -17.68 -30.17 -46.72
C GLU A 938 -17.44 -29.26 -47.96
N ARG A 939 -16.31 -28.51 -48.13
CA ARG A 939 -14.94 -29.03 -48.42
C ARG A 939 -13.80 -27.98 -48.42
N GLN A 940 -12.56 -28.46 -48.20
CA GLN A 940 -11.23 -27.95 -48.65
C GLN A 940 -10.69 -26.59 -48.14
N GLY A 941 -9.35 -26.46 -48.00
CA GLY A 941 -8.63 -25.17 -47.93
C GLY A 941 -7.51 -25.02 -46.87
N SER A 942 -6.30 -25.53 -47.13
CA SER A 942 -5.13 -25.39 -46.22
C SER A 942 -4.53 -23.97 -46.14
N SER A 943 -4.14 -23.48 -44.95
CA SER A 943 -2.73 -23.09 -44.65
C SER A 943 -2.50 -22.52 -43.23
N LYS A 944 -1.23 -22.22 -42.90
CA LYS A 944 -0.66 -22.11 -41.52
C LYS A 944 -0.60 -20.67 -40.97
N SER A 945 -1.07 -20.45 -39.74
CA SER A 945 -0.40 -19.65 -38.69
C SER A 945 -1.11 -19.93 -37.33
N LYS A 946 -0.50 -20.13 -36.16
CA LYS A 946 0.69 -19.62 -35.43
C LYS A 946 0.55 -18.24 -34.74
N SER A 947 -0.08 -18.28 -33.56
CA SER A 947 0.45 -17.80 -32.27
C SER A 947 0.99 -16.37 -32.11
N GLU A 948 0.23 -15.54 -31.39
CA GLU A 948 0.68 -14.50 -30.42
C GLU A 948 -0.55 -14.22 -29.52
N LEU A 949 -0.60 -14.30 -28.18
CA LEU A 949 0.28 -14.06 -27.03
C LEU A 949 0.46 -12.58 -26.61
N LEU A 950 0.08 -12.31 -25.35
CA LEU A 950 0.04 -11.02 -24.67
C LEU A 950 1.42 -10.57 -24.15
N PRO A 951 1.70 -9.26 -24.22
CA PRO A 951 2.46 -8.53 -23.21
C PRO A 951 1.53 -7.53 -22.49
N SER A 952 1.28 -7.65 -21.17
CA SER A 952 2.17 -7.19 -20.09
C SER A 952 2.57 -5.71 -20.19
N LEU A 953 1.76 -4.83 -19.58
CA LEU A 953 2.09 -3.42 -19.38
C LEU A 953 3.28 -3.27 -18.41
N ALA A 954 4.29 -2.54 -18.85
CA ALA A 954 5.33 -1.95 -18.01
C ALA A 954 5.48 -0.48 -18.40
N GLU A 955 5.57 0.40 -17.41
CA GLU A 955 5.75 1.84 -17.62
C GLU A 955 7.23 2.12 -17.95
N ASP A 956 7.51 2.77 -19.08
CA ASP A 956 8.86 3.26 -19.36
C ASP A 956 8.82 4.62 -20.08
N THR A 957 9.61 5.56 -19.56
CA THR A 957 9.62 6.97 -20.01
C THR A 957 10.69 7.19 -21.07
N THR A 958 10.29 7.46 -22.32
CA THR A 958 11.23 7.87 -23.37
C THR A 958 11.12 9.35 -23.69
N TRP A 959 12.24 10.06 -23.55
CA TRP A 959 12.39 11.45 -23.97
C TRP A 959 12.35 11.60 -25.49
N LEU A 960 11.66 12.64 -25.98
CA LEU A 960 11.69 13.02 -27.38
C LEU A 960 13.04 13.65 -27.75
N SER A 961 13.58 13.21 -28.88
CA SER A 961 14.59 13.93 -29.66
C SER A 961 14.21 13.79 -31.12
N LEU A 962 13.85 14.91 -31.75
CA LEU A 962 13.38 14.97 -33.13
C LEU A 962 13.89 16.23 -33.79
N HIS A 963 14.64 16.08 -34.88
CA HIS A 963 14.36 16.84 -36.10
C HIS A 963 14.85 16.07 -37.32
N GLU A 964 14.00 16.03 -38.35
CA GLU A 964 14.24 15.33 -39.62
C GLU A 964 15.07 16.19 -40.60
N LEU A 965 15.53 15.73 -41.77
CA LEU A 965 14.80 15.45 -43.03
C LEU A 965 15.82 14.95 -44.10
N PRO A 966 15.42 14.58 -45.34
CA PRO A 966 14.26 13.80 -45.81
C PRO A 966 14.74 12.50 -46.56
N LYS A 967 13.87 11.86 -47.36
CA LYS A 967 14.19 10.71 -48.23
C LYS A 967 13.55 10.86 -49.62
N THR A 968 14.29 10.52 -50.69
CA THR A 968 13.86 9.90 -51.99
C THR A 968 15.14 9.70 -52.88
N PRO A 969 15.13 8.99 -54.05
CA PRO A 969 15.46 7.57 -54.00
C PRO A 969 16.49 7.05 -55.04
N ARG A 970 17.12 5.91 -54.69
CA ARG A 970 17.61 4.82 -55.58
C ARG A 970 18.25 5.16 -56.94
N GLN A 971 19.50 4.69 -57.10
CA GLN A 971 19.84 3.81 -58.23
C GLN A 971 20.77 2.66 -57.78
N LYS A 972 20.75 1.56 -58.54
CA LYS A 972 21.60 0.36 -58.54
C LYS A 972 22.35 0.34 -59.89
N PRO A 973 23.31 -0.57 -60.20
CA PRO A 973 23.82 -1.77 -59.50
C PRO A 973 25.30 -1.58 -59.02
N LEU A 974 26.04 -2.49 -58.35
CA LEU A 974 26.34 -3.93 -58.56
C LEU A 974 27.00 -4.24 -59.93
N PRO A 975 27.84 -5.29 -60.09
CA PRO A 975 28.34 -6.26 -59.09
C PRO A 975 29.88 -6.53 -59.14
N ASN A 976 30.33 -7.50 -58.34
CA ASN A 976 31.46 -8.42 -58.65
C ASN A 976 32.91 -7.87 -58.64
N LEU A 977 33.98 -8.68 -58.49
CA LEU A 977 34.09 -10.15 -58.31
C LEU A 977 35.29 -10.51 -57.38
N ARG A 978 35.42 -11.82 -57.15
CA ARG A 978 36.59 -12.65 -56.75
C ARG A 978 38.01 -12.11 -57.13
N SER A 979 39.11 -12.55 -56.50
CA SER A 979 39.29 -13.43 -55.32
C SER A 979 40.77 -13.60 -54.88
N THR A 980 40.97 -14.18 -53.69
CA THR A 980 42.00 -15.19 -53.33
C THR A 980 43.50 -14.94 -53.56
N ASN A 981 44.27 -15.28 -52.51
CA ASN A 981 45.58 -15.97 -52.57
C ASN A 981 46.79 -15.12 -53.04
N CYS A 982 48.03 -15.41 -52.63
CA CYS A 982 48.54 -16.41 -51.67
C CYS A 982 49.96 -16.04 -51.18
N ARG A 983 50.31 -16.45 -49.95
CA ARG A 983 51.68 -16.84 -49.52
C ARG A 983 52.75 -15.71 -49.57
N ASN A 984 53.97 -15.84 -49.03
CA ASN A 984 54.54 -16.58 -47.88
C ASN A 984 55.90 -15.89 -47.54
N LEU A 985 56.58 -16.35 -46.47
CA LEU A 985 58.01 -16.10 -46.17
C LEU A 985 58.33 -14.65 -45.69
N SER A 986 59.39 -14.38 -44.92
CA SER A 986 60.39 -15.26 -44.28
C SER A 986 60.99 -14.63 -43.02
N THR A 987 61.14 -15.42 -41.95
CA THR A 987 62.24 -15.33 -40.96
C THR A 987 63.58 -15.70 -41.62
N PRO A 988 64.77 -15.19 -41.20
CA PRO A 988 65.39 -15.66 -39.94
C PRO A 988 66.42 -14.77 -39.19
N ALA A 989 66.54 -15.04 -37.87
CA ALA A 989 67.78 -15.02 -37.05
C ALA A 989 68.58 -13.68 -36.89
N ARG A 990 69.60 -13.53 -36.02
CA ARG A 990 70.27 -14.42 -35.02
C ARG A 990 71.01 -13.58 -33.94
N ALA A 991 71.32 -14.19 -32.78
CA ALA A 991 72.45 -13.86 -31.86
C ALA A 991 72.42 -12.49 -31.12
N HIS A 992 73.16 -12.21 -30.01
CA HIS A 992 73.76 -12.95 -28.87
C HIS A 992 74.35 -11.89 -27.87
N SER A 993 74.73 -12.12 -26.59
CA SER A 993 74.39 -13.11 -25.53
C SER A 993 75.13 -12.75 -24.20
N THR A 994 74.83 -13.43 -23.08
CA THR A 994 75.63 -13.49 -21.80
C THR A 994 75.69 -12.23 -20.91
N LYS A 995 75.95 -12.25 -19.58
CA LYS A 995 76.24 -13.32 -18.57
C LYS A 995 75.95 -12.86 -17.10
N GLN A 996 76.20 -13.78 -16.14
CA GLN A 996 76.59 -13.57 -14.71
C GLN A 996 75.56 -13.27 -13.58
N HIS A 997 75.40 -14.28 -12.72
CA HIS A 997 75.44 -14.23 -11.23
C HIS A 997 76.90 -14.53 -10.77
N PRO A 998 77.32 -14.61 -9.46
CA PRO A 998 76.56 -14.77 -8.19
C PRO A 998 77.08 -13.96 -6.95
N LEU A 999 76.56 -14.32 -5.75
CA LEU A 999 77.16 -14.31 -4.37
C LEU A 999 76.53 -13.44 -3.25
N HIS A 1000 76.61 -14.01 -2.04
CA HIS A 1000 76.23 -13.54 -0.68
C HIS A 1000 77.53 -13.11 0.10
N PRO A 1001 77.64 -12.95 1.46
CA PRO A 1001 76.70 -13.14 2.61
C PRO A 1001 76.79 -12.09 3.76
N CYS A 1002 76.31 -12.46 4.96
CA CYS A 1002 76.66 -11.98 6.33
C CYS A 1002 75.84 -10.82 6.99
N ARG A 1003 75.54 -10.83 8.31
CA ARG A 1003 75.51 -11.92 9.35
C ARG A 1003 74.87 -11.45 10.69
N SER A 1004 74.40 -12.40 11.52
CA SER A 1004 74.27 -12.37 13.03
C SER A 1004 73.41 -11.28 13.72
N ALA A 1005 72.86 -11.44 14.95
CA ALA A 1005 72.59 -12.56 15.89
C ALA A 1005 71.52 -12.07 16.91
N THR A 1006 70.50 -12.79 17.41
CA THR A 1006 70.39 -14.07 18.15
C THR A 1006 70.50 -13.96 19.68
N VAL A 1007 69.37 -14.08 20.40
CA VAL A 1007 69.24 -14.57 21.80
C VAL A 1007 67.90 -15.33 21.96
N GLN A 1008 67.87 -16.37 22.81
CA GLN A 1008 66.76 -17.29 23.17
C GLN A 1008 67.15 -17.98 24.51
N PRO A 1009 66.41 -18.95 25.14
CA PRO A 1009 65.07 -19.52 24.90
C PRO A 1009 64.24 -19.80 26.21
N ASN A 1010 63.26 -20.72 26.13
CA ASN A 1010 62.65 -21.57 27.19
C ASN A 1010 61.58 -20.96 28.13
N LEU A 1011 60.52 -21.65 28.59
CA LEU A 1011 59.85 -22.96 28.30
C LEU A 1011 58.38 -22.86 28.89
N LEU A 1012 57.46 -23.84 29.01
CA LEU A 1012 57.39 -25.31 28.83
C LEU A 1012 55.92 -25.77 28.53
N GLY A 1013 55.69 -26.56 27.48
CA GLY A 1013 54.58 -27.55 27.40
C GLY A 1013 53.15 -27.06 27.06
N GLN A 1014 52.25 -27.89 26.49
CA GLN A 1014 52.39 -29.23 25.89
C GLN A 1014 51.44 -29.40 24.68
N HIS A 1015 51.92 -30.14 23.65
CA HIS A 1015 51.26 -31.08 22.71
C HIS A 1015 49.75 -30.96 22.32
N SER A 1016 49.30 -31.30 21.10
CA SER A 1016 49.94 -31.50 19.77
C SER A 1016 48.83 -31.80 18.73
N THR A 1017 48.49 -30.90 17.79
CA THR A 1017 48.97 -30.83 16.38
C THR A 1017 48.27 -31.86 15.40
N PRO A 1018 48.48 -31.88 14.06
CA PRO A 1018 47.44 -31.42 13.11
C PRO A 1018 47.36 -32.31 11.81
N PRO A 1019 47.45 -31.82 10.54
CA PRO A 1019 46.72 -30.80 9.76
C PRO A 1019 46.04 -31.36 8.47
N ALA A 1020 45.53 -30.45 7.60
CA ALA A 1020 45.56 -30.35 6.12
C ALA A 1020 46.00 -31.56 5.21
N ALA A 1021 45.65 -31.65 3.91
CA ALA A 1021 45.71 -30.57 2.91
C ALA A 1021 45.06 -30.87 1.51
N SER A 1022 45.19 -29.88 0.62
CA SER A 1022 45.31 -29.95 -0.86
C SER A 1022 44.14 -30.38 -1.79
N HIS A 1023 43.67 -29.40 -2.56
CA HIS A 1023 43.57 -29.38 -4.04
C HIS A 1023 42.88 -30.52 -4.85
N SER A 1024 41.66 -30.21 -5.30
CA SER A 1024 41.21 -30.20 -6.72
C SER A 1024 41.70 -31.24 -7.74
N ILE A 1025 40.77 -31.95 -8.45
CA ILE A 1025 40.60 -31.94 -9.93
C ILE A 1025 39.49 -32.93 -10.44
N LEU A 1026 38.66 -32.43 -11.39
CA LEU A 1026 37.86 -33.05 -12.47
C LEU A 1026 37.04 -34.39 -12.37
N LEU A 1027 35.85 -34.30 -13.01
CA LEU A 1027 35.16 -35.25 -13.93
C LEU A 1027 34.50 -36.58 -13.46
N ASN A 1028 33.17 -36.58 -13.58
CA ASN A 1028 32.32 -37.52 -14.36
C ASN A 1028 32.84 -38.95 -14.62
N GLY A 1029 32.20 -39.97 -14.01
CA GLY A 1029 32.36 -41.38 -14.39
C GLY A 1029 31.18 -42.28 -13.97
N ARG A 1030 30.22 -42.53 -14.87
CA ARG A 1030 29.10 -43.46 -14.66
C ARG A 1030 29.60 -44.92 -14.54
N VAL A 1031 28.98 -45.77 -13.71
CA VAL A 1031 28.06 -46.86 -14.15
C VAL A 1031 27.51 -47.72 -12.99
N LYS A 1032 26.23 -48.11 -13.15
CA LYS A 1032 25.38 -49.13 -12.52
C LYS A 1032 25.96 -50.14 -11.50
N LYS A 1033 25.16 -50.34 -10.43
CA LYS A 1033 24.64 -51.62 -9.87
C LYS A 1033 25.49 -52.91 -9.98
N ASN A 1034 25.60 -53.64 -8.86
CA ASN A 1034 24.74 -54.82 -8.66
C ASN A 1034 24.62 -55.26 -7.18
N PHE A 1035 23.62 -56.10 -6.90
CA PHE A 1035 23.39 -56.82 -5.64
C PHE A 1035 24.41 -57.97 -5.47
N ASN A 1036 24.71 -58.38 -4.23
CA ASN A 1036 24.17 -59.64 -3.68
C ASN A 1036 24.59 -59.99 -2.24
N THR A 1037 23.68 -60.67 -1.52
CA THR A 1037 23.92 -61.73 -0.48
C THR A 1037 24.76 -61.44 0.78
N CYS A 1038 24.70 -62.24 1.85
CA CYS A 1038 23.56 -62.91 2.52
C CYS A 1038 24.00 -63.41 3.91
N SER A 1039 23.03 -63.64 4.81
CA SER A 1039 22.99 -64.69 5.84
C SER A 1039 24.12 -64.88 6.91
N ASN A 1040 23.64 -64.95 8.15
CA ASN A 1040 23.89 -66.01 9.15
C ASN A 1040 25.13 -66.00 10.08
N ARG A 1041 24.82 -66.44 11.32
CA ARG A 1041 25.70 -66.80 12.47
C ARG A 1041 26.49 -65.62 13.07
N GLY A 1042 26.72 -65.57 14.39
CA GLY A 1042 26.25 -66.42 15.49
C GLY A 1042 27.26 -66.47 16.66
N THR A 1043 26.78 -66.72 17.89
CA THR A 1043 27.58 -66.92 19.13
C THR A 1043 28.47 -65.75 19.60
N ALA A 1044 28.97 -65.67 20.85
CA ALA A 1044 28.42 -66.04 22.17
C ALA A 1044 29.36 -65.54 23.31
N ARG A 1045 28.83 -65.30 24.52
CA ARG A 1045 29.57 -65.29 25.84
C ARG A 1045 30.60 -64.14 26.01
N HIS A 1046 31.13 -63.77 27.19
CA HIS A 1046 31.02 -64.13 28.63
C HIS A 1046 31.56 -62.90 29.46
N CYS A 1047 31.46 -62.69 30.79
CA CYS A 1047 30.75 -63.26 31.95
C CYS A 1047 30.91 -62.27 33.16
N ARG A 1048 30.44 -62.64 34.37
CA ARG A 1048 30.71 -62.09 35.73
C ARG A 1048 30.00 -60.77 36.15
N SER A 1049 29.51 -60.59 37.39
CA SER A 1049 29.23 -61.57 38.48
C SER A 1049 28.49 -60.95 39.69
N CYS A 1050 27.50 -61.66 40.26
CA CYS A 1050 27.05 -61.63 41.68
C CYS A 1050 26.42 -60.31 42.25
N LEU A 1051 25.55 -60.29 43.28
CA LEU A 1051 24.79 -61.33 44.03
C LEU A 1051 23.62 -60.67 44.83
N ALA A 1052 22.58 -61.45 45.20
CA ALA A 1052 21.63 -61.26 46.34
C ALA A 1052 20.68 -60.01 46.39
N GLU A 1053 19.47 -60.02 47.00
CA GLU A 1053 18.60 -61.11 47.50
C GLU A 1053 17.10 -60.68 47.66
N LEU A 1054 16.18 -61.66 47.50
CA LEU A 1054 14.86 -61.90 48.14
C LEU A 1054 13.65 -60.91 48.08
N GLN A 1055 12.46 -61.50 48.31
CA GLN A 1055 11.09 -60.94 48.39
C GLN A 1055 10.49 -61.23 49.81
N PRO A 1056 9.16 -61.34 50.08
CA PRO A 1056 7.92 -60.81 49.45
C PRO A 1056 6.93 -60.18 50.47
N PHE A 1057 5.76 -59.65 50.03
CA PHE A 1057 4.38 -60.13 50.41
C PHE A 1057 3.22 -59.18 49.98
N LEU A 1058 2.01 -59.75 50.00
CA LEU A 1058 0.64 -59.20 49.83
C LEU A 1058 -0.17 -59.50 51.12
N PRO A 1059 -1.48 -59.17 51.30
CA PRO A 1059 -2.47 -58.42 50.48
C PRO A 1059 -3.30 -57.38 51.31
N ALA A 1060 -4.50 -57.01 50.80
CA ALA A 1060 -5.79 -57.06 51.52
C ALA A 1060 -6.54 -55.75 51.95
N GLU A 1061 -7.77 -55.65 51.41
CA GLU A 1061 -9.05 -55.21 52.01
C GLU A 1061 -9.27 -53.74 52.51
N ARG A 1062 -10.20 -53.00 51.88
CA ARG A 1062 -11.66 -52.81 52.16
C ARG A 1062 -11.94 -51.73 53.23
N HIS A 1063 -12.56 -50.61 52.82
CA HIS A 1063 -13.97 -50.27 53.14
C HIS A 1063 -14.40 -48.90 52.59
N THR A 1064 -15.69 -48.81 52.23
CA THR A 1064 -16.50 -47.59 52.07
C THR A 1064 -17.64 -47.66 53.11
N PRO A 1065 -18.60 -46.71 53.26
CA PRO A 1065 -18.83 -45.42 52.56
C PRO A 1065 -19.17 -44.24 53.54
N SER A 1066 -19.89 -43.21 53.06
CA SER A 1066 -20.80 -42.29 53.81
C SER A 1066 -20.19 -41.19 54.71
N SER A 1067 -20.87 -40.06 55.02
CA SER A 1067 -21.94 -39.31 54.31
C SER A 1067 -22.17 -37.89 54.90
N LEU A 1068 -22.82 -37.00 54.13
CA LEU A 1068 -23.81 -35.98 54.56
C LEU A 1068 -23.61 -35.19 55.89
N ARG A 1069 -23.31 -33.87 55.82
CA ARG A 1069 -24.37 -32.82 55.82
C ARG A 1069 -23.88 -31.35 55.73
N THR A 1070 -24.77 -30.55 55.16
CA THR A 1070 -24.90 -29.08 55.14
C THR A 1070 -24.61 -28.30 56.44
N LYS A 1071 -24.06 -27.07 56.36
CA LYS A 1071 -24.84 -25.80 56.47
C LYS A 1071 -24.01 -24.50 56.38
N ASN A 1072 -24.70 -23.44 55.92
CA ASN A 1072 -24.58 -22.00 56.21
C ASN A 1072 -23.26 -21.21 56.01
N CYS A 1073 -23.40 -20.06 55.32
CA CYS A 1073 -22.53 -18.86 55.41
C CYS A 1073 -23.02 -17.98 56.60
N PRO A 1074 -22.19 -17.09 57.18
CA PRO A 1074 -22.19 -15.70 56.68
C PRO A 1074 -20.84 -14.93 56.72
N GLN A 1075 -20.87 -13.73 56.14
CA GLN A 1075 -19.91 -12.60 56.18
C GLN A 1075 -20.15 -11.69 57.42
N PRO A 1076 -19.45 -10.52 57.66
CA PRO A 1076 -18.19 -9.94 57.14
C PRO A 1076 -17.29 -9.24 58.24
N GLN A 1077 -16.36 -8.34 57.84
CA GLN A 1077 -15.74 -7.21 58.60
C GLN A 1077 -14.61 -7.53 59.63
N LEU A 1078 -13.61 -6.67 59.96
CA LEU A 1078 -13.19 -5.30 59.50
C LEU A 1078 -11.68 -4.97 59.83
N GLN A 1079 -11.23 -3.74 59.51
CA GLN A 1079 -10.08 -2.94 60.06
C GLN A 1079 -8.60 -3.17 59.62
N ILE A 1080 -8.21 -2.52 58.50
CA ILE A 1080 -7.25 -1.37 58.37
C ILE A 1080 -6.17 -1.15 59.49
N SER A 1081 -4.86 -1.07 59.14
CA SER A 1081 -4.04 0.20 59.18
C SER A 1081 -2.51 0.09 58.92
N ILE A 1082 -2.02 0.79 57.86
CA ILE A 1082 -0.82 1.67 57.73
C ILE A 1082 0.47 1.40 58.57
N ARG A 1083 1.66 1.19 57.93
CA ARG A 1083 2.75 2.21 57.68
C ARG A 1083 3.98 1.68 56.87
N HIS A 1084 4.95 2.56 56.57
CA HIS A 1084 6.12 2.37 55.67
C HIS A 1084 7.40 1.80 56.34
N SER A 1085 8.33 1.24 55.54
CA SER A 1085 9.73 1.73 55.38
C SER A 1085 10.54 0.87 54.38
N SER A 1086 11.84 1.16 54.16
CA SER A 1086 12.55 0.89 52.88
C SER A 1086 14.01 0.43 53.00
N SER A 1087 14.45 -0.49 52.12
CA SER A 1087 15.84 -0.70 51.65
C SER A 1087 15.79 -1.45 50.30
N ILE A 1088 16.53 -1.16 49.21
CA ILE A 1088 17.89 -0.67 48.91
C ILE A 1088 18.96 -1.77 48.91
N LEU A 1089 19.19 -2.36 47.72
CA LEU A 1089 20.47 -2.86 47.14
C LEU A 1089 20.12 -3.55 45.79
N ALA A 1090 20.47 -3.16 44.56
CA ALA A 1090 21.30 -2.13 43.91
C ALA A 1090 22.51 -2.69 43.14
N SER A 1091 22.75 -2.09 41.96
CA SER A 1091 23.92 -2.19 41.06
C SER A 1091 24.00 -3.34 40.03
N LYS A 1092 24.68 -3.19 38.88
CA LYS A 1092 25.08 -2.07 37.97
C LYS A 1092 25.51 -2.77 36.65
N TYR A 1093 25.41 -2.23 35.44
CA TYR A 1093 26.28 -1.23 34.77
C TYR A 1093 25.75 -1.06 33.31
N ARG A 1094 26.05 -0.01 32.52
CA ARG A 1094 26.28 1.44 32.72
C ARG A 1094 26.49 2.08 31.34
N SER A 1095 25.90 3.25 31.08
CA SER A 1095 26.39 4.18 30.05
C SER A 1095 26.32 5.61 30.60
N LYS A 1096 27.45 6.33 30.56
CA LYS A 1096 27.57 7.72 31.04
C LYS A 1096 27.32 8.71 29.89
N PRO A 1097 26.85 9.91 30.23
CA PRO A 1097 27.52 11.14 29.81
C PRO A 1097 28.14 11.88 31.01
N SER A 1098 28.88 12.95 30.71
CA SER A 1098 29.44 13.97 31.62
C SER A 1098 29.36 15.30 30.86
N GLN A 1099 28.71 16.35 31.39
CA GLN A 1099 29.21 17.26 32.44
C GLN A 1099 30.35 18.16 31.92
N ASP A 1100 30.36 19.48 32.15
CA ASP A 1100 29.46 20.37 32.94
C ASP A 1100 29.02 21.58 32.05
N LEU A 1101 28.46 22.75 32.45
CA LEU A 1101 28.52 23.57 33.67
C LEU A 1101 27.21 24.34 34.00
N THR A 1102 27.24 24.85 35.24
CA THR A 1102 26.54 25.96 35.92
C THR A 1102 26.39 27.28 35.12
N LEU A 1103 25.53 28.27 35.45
CA LEU A 1103 24.67 28.52 36.65
C LEU A 1103 23.55 29.57 36.34
N LEU A 1104 22.83 30.01 37.39
CA LEU A 1104 21.92 31.17 37.54
C LEU A 1104 20.49 31.14 36.94
N LYS A 1105 19.54 30.91 37.86
CA LYS A 1105 18.20 31.55 37.94
C LYS A 1105 18.37 32.96 38.58
N PRO A 1106 17.43 33.93 38.45
CA PRO A 1106 16.01 33.76 38.87
C PRO A 1106 14.93 34.47 38.00
N ALA A 1107 13.66 34.22 38.40
CA ALA A 1107 12.46 35.09 38.53
C ALA A 1107 12.29 36.38 37.65
N GLU A 1108 11.08 36.89 37.37
CA GLU A 1108 9.72 36.60 37.86
C GLU A 1108 8.63 37.15 36.90
N ARG A 1109 7.36 36.69 37.07
CA ARG A 1109 6.08 37.29 36.62
C ARG A 1109 5.66 37.23 35.14
N HIS A 1110 4.33 37.10 35.00
CA HIS A 1110 3.45 37.18 33.82
C HIS A 1110 3.60 36.09 32.74
#